data_AF-A0AAV4J8G8-F1
#
_entry.id   AF-A0AAV4J8G8-F1
#
_cell.length_a   1.000
_cell.length_b   1.000
_cell.length_c   1.000
_cell.angle_alpha   90.00
_cell.angle_beta   90.00
_cell.angle_gamma   90.00
#
_symmetry.space_group_name_H-M   'P 1'
#
loop_
_entity.id
_entity.type
_entity.pdbx_description
1 polymer ?
#
loop_
_entity_poly.entity_id
_entity_poly.type
_entity_poly.pdbx_seq_one_letter_code
_entity_poly.pdbx_strand_id
1 'polypeptide(L)'
;MLTARLATSLARQLPRALPRVYQNAIAAGCVSARHLSLSTPSFAAGPSGAEVSSILEERILGQSSEVNLEETGRVLSIGDGIARVYGLKNIQAEEMVEFSSGLKGMALNLEPDNVGVVVFGNDKLIKEGDVVKRTGAIVDVPVGTELLGRVVDALGTPIDGKGPINAKDRALVGIKAPGIIPRTSVKEPMQTGIKAVDSLVPIGRGQRELIIGDKQTGKTAIAIDTIINQKRFNDAGDDKAKLYCIYVAIGQKRSTVAQLVKRLTDADAMKYSIVVSATASDAAPLQYLAPYSGCAMGEFFRDNGMHALIIYDDLSKQAVAYRQMSLLLRRPPGREAYPGDVFYLHSRLLERAAKMNESHGGGSLTALPVIETQAGDVSAYIPTNVISITDGQIFLETELFFKGIRPAINVGLSVSRVGSAAQTRSMKQVAGSMKLELAQYREVAAFAQFGSDLDQATQNLLRRGVRLTEILKQGQYVPMAIEEQVCVIYSGVRGYLDKLDPSKITQFEAEFLKHLRGSQQDLLKTIAAEGKINEQSDEKLKQVVTNFLDEKGGGLGVELATPFCKITNTTETVEERSSTQGGRSKAGQVTEIMMGGDEESREEVSTLTVGLQRESVFGITHSQIDHIMINRKWRRSLQDVRVMRQADIGIDHNLVLAKLTLEFRKSTVGKSQRFDVSKLKDPEVYNKFSIAL
;
A
#
# COMPACT_ATOMS: atom_id res chain seq x y z
N MET A 1 -5.02 -68.01 -42.26
CA MET A 1 -4.72 -67.07 -43.36
C MET A 1 -3.45 -66.32 -42.96
N LEU A 2 -2.24 -66.84 -43.21
CA LEU A 2 -1.49 -66.80 -44.49
C LEU A 2 -1.36 -65.37 -45.04
N THR A 3 -0.19 -64.78 -45.32
CA THR A 3 1.22 -65.00 -44.87
C THR A 3 2.05 -63.84 -45.46
N ALA A 4 3.20 -63.48 -44.87
CA ALA A 4 4.12 -62.50 -45.46
C ALA A 4 4.78 -63.02 -46.76
N ARG A 5 5.03 -62.13 -47.75
CA ARG A 5 6.25 -62.13 -48.60
C ARG A 5 6.26 -61.05 -49.71
N LEU A 6 7.49 -60.85 -50.22
CA LEU A 6 7.91 -60.29 -51.51
C LEU A 6 8.11 -58.77 -51.66
N ALA A 7 9.39 -58.43 -51.70
CA ALA A 7 9.95 -57.18 -52.18
C ALA A 7 10.14 -57.19 -53.72
N THR A 8 10.40 -55.99 -54.26
CA THR A 8 11.15 -55.68 -55.49
C THR A 8 10.70 -56.22 -56.87
N SER A 9 10.22 -55.30 -57.71
CA SER A 9 10.56 -55.17 -59.15
C SER A 9 10.63 -53.66 -59.50
N LEU A 10 11.78 -53.11 -59.87
CA LEU A 10 12.42 -53.05 -61.21
C LEU A 10 11.80 -52.07 -62.23
N ALA A 11 12.26 -50.81 -62.11
CA ALA A 11 12.85 -49.98 -63.18
C ALA A 11 12.13 -49.77 -64.54
N ARG A 12 11.68 -48.52 -64.76
CA ARG A 12 11.68 -47.76 -66.03
C ARG A 12 11.80 -46.26 -65.70
N GLN A 13 12.49 -45.38 -66.43
CA GLN A 13 13.64 -45.52 -67.35
C GLN A 13 14.23 -44.09 -67.51
N LEU A 14 15.56 -43.93 -67.60
CA LEU A 14 16.20 -42.65 -67.95
C LEU A 14 15.99 -42.30 -69.43
N PRO A 15 16.16 -41.00 -69.80
CA PRO A 15 17.24 -40.74 -70.75
C PRO A 15 18.06 -39.45 -70.50
N ARG A 16 19.39 -39.65 -70.42
CA ARG A 16 20.50 -38.98 -71.12
C ARG A 16 20.58 -37.44 -71.27
N ALA A 17 21.80 -36.97 -70.95
CA ALA A 17 22.65 -35.98 -71.66
C ALA A 17 22.68 -34.50 -71.19
N LEU A 18 23.82 -34.15 -70.60
CA LEU A 18 24.46 -32.83 -70.48
C LEU A 18 25.37 -32.57 -71.72
N PRO A 19 26.15 -31.45 -71.84
CA PRO A 19 26.06 -30.12 -71.18
C PRO A 19 26.17 -28.92 -72.17
N ARG A 20 25.94 -27.68 -71.69
CA ARG A 20 26.88 -26.54 -71.92
C ARG A 20 26.60 -25.32 -71.02
N VAL A 21 27.61 -24.43 -70.95
CA VAL A 21 27.82 -23.37 -69.95
C VAL A 21 27.62 -21.98 -70.57
N TYR A 22 27.27 -20.98 -69.73
CA TYR A 22 27.43 -19.50 -69.80
C TYR A 22 26.13 -18.78 -69.39
N GLN A 23 26.09 -17.68 -68.63
CA GLN A 23 27.09 -16.99 -67.79
C GLN A 23 26.36 -15.97 -66.88
N ASN A 24 27.08 -15.35 -65.92
CA ASN A 24 26.75 -14.07 -65.27
C ASN A 24 25.59 -14.01 -64.24
N ALA A 25 25.94 -14.21 -62.97
CA ALA A 25 25.81 -13.16 -61.94
C ALA A 25 26.68 -13.49 -60.72
N ILE A 26 27.87 -12.88 -60.61
CA ILE A 26 28.75 -12.99 -59.45
C ILE A 26 28.44 -11.84 -58.49
N ALA A 27 28.18 -12.17 -57.22
CA ALA A 27 28.39 -11.28 -56.09
C ALA A 27 28.79 -12.13 -54.86
N ALA A 28 30.07 -12.45 -54.76
CA ALA A 28 30.61 -13.20 -53.63
C ALA A 28 30.73 -12.30 -52.39
N GLY A 29 30.18 -12.74 -51.26
CA GLY A 29 30.40 -12.15 -49.93
C GLY A 29 31.37 -13.02 -49.13
N CYS A 30 32.41 -12.40 -48.56
CA CYS A 30 33.55 -13.13 -48.00
C CYS A 30 33.26 -13.87 -46.67
N VAL A 31 34.07 -14.91 -46.47
CA VAL A 31 34.30 -15.69 -45.24
C VAL A 31 34.27 -14.84 -43.96
N SER A 32 33.50 -15.29 -42.97
CA SER A 32 33.92 -15.21 -41.56
C SER A 32 33.24 -16.29 -40.72
N ALA A 33 33.96 -16.86 -39.77
CA ALA A 33 33.51 -18.02 -39.01
C ALA A 33 32.35 -17.67 -38.05
N ARG A 34 31.29 -18.47 -38.08
CA ARG A 34 30.32 -18.54 -36.98
C ARG A 34 30.42 -19.92 -36.33
N HIS A 35 30.75 -19.94 -35.05
CA HIS A 35 30.61 -21.13 -34.23
C HIS A 35 29.14 -21.57 -34.24
N LEU A 36 28.86 -22.71 -34.87
CA LEU A 36 27.61 -23.43 -34.68
C LEU A 36 27.67 -24.09 -33.30
N SER A 37 27.20 -23.38 -32.28
CA SER A 37 26.88 -23.98 -30.99
C SER A 37 25.69 -24.92 -31.18
N LEU A 38 25.97 -26.22 -31.31
CA LEU A 38 24.95 -27.26 -31.26
C LEU A 38 24.37 -27.32 -29.85
N SER A 39 23.31 -26.56 -29.60
CA SER A 39 22.49 -26.73 -28.40
C SER A 39 21.72 -28.04 -28.54
N THR A 40 22.21 -29.10 -27.92
CA THR A 40 21.44 -30.32 -27.69
C THR A 40 20.20 -30.00 -26.87
N PRO A 41 18.99 -30.46 -27.27
CA PRO A 41 17.81 -30.32 -26.43
C PRO A 41 17.95 -31.28 -25.25
N SER A 42 18.19 -30.76 -24.06
CA SER A 42 18.23 -31.52 -22.82
C SER A 42 16.82 -31.98 -22.44
N PHE A 43 16.38 -33.08 -23.07
CA PHE A 43 15.23 -33.85 -22.60
C PHE A 43 15.51 -34.40 -21.19
N ALA A 44 14.44 -34.50 -20.41
CA ALA A 44 14.37 -34.94 -19.01
C ALA A 44 15.52 -35.84 -18.53
N ALA A 45 16.40 -35.27 -17.70
CA ALA A 45 17.33 -36.03 -16.87
C ALA A 45 16.79 -36.12 -15.43
N GLY A 46 16.88 -37.32 -14.84
CA GLY A 46 16.93 -37.51 -13.40
C GLY A 46 18.28 -37.00 -12.83
N PRO A 47 18.76 -37.51 -11.67
CA PRO A 47 20.12 -37.20 -11.22
C PRO A 47 21.11 -37.54 -12.33
N SER A 48 22.06 -36.64 -12.61
CA SER A 48 22.92 -36.82 -13.78
C SER A 48 23.83 -38.05 -13.60
N GLY A 49 24.14 -38.75 -14.69
CA GLY A 49 24.88 -40.02 -14.63
C GLY A 49 26.26 -39.91 -13.96
N ALA A 50 26.83 -38.71 -13.83
CA ALA A 50 28.07 -38.45 -13.11
C ALA A 50 27.88 -38.42 -11.57
N GLU A 51 26.81 -37.77 -11.08
CA GLU A 51 26.47 -37.66 -9.63
C GLU A 51 26.36 -39.04 -8.97
N VAL A 52 25.81 -40.01 -9.71
CA VAL A 52 25.59 -41.38 -9.22
C VAL A 52 26.87 -42.24 -9.40
N SER A 53 27.73 -41.91 -10.37
CA SER A 53 28.90 -42.74 -10.71
C SER A 53 29.94 -42.77 -9.60
N SER A 54 30.25 -41.64 -8.96
CA SER A 54 31.23 -41.58 -7.87
C SER A 54 30.76 -42.31 -6.61
N ILE A 55 29.48 -42.20 -6.26
CA ILE A 55 28.86 -42.91 -5.12
C ILE A 55 28.78 -44.42 -5.39
N LEU A 56 28.49 -44.82 -6.64
CA LEU A 56 28.54 -46.22 -7.04
C LEU A 56 29.98 -46.76 -7.05
N GLU A 57 30.95 -45.97 -7.47
CA GLU A 57 32.37 -46.32 -7.43
C GLU A 57 32.85 -46.52 -5.98
N GLU A 58 32.55 -45.60 -5.04
CA GLU A 58 32.82 -45.78 -3.61
C GLU A 58 32.18 -47.06 -3.05
N ARG A 59 30.93 -47.37 -3.45
CA ARG A 59 30.22 -48.60 -3.05
C ARG A 59 30.83 -49.87 -3.65
N ILE A 60 31.31 -49.83 -4.90
CA ILE A 60 31.91 -50.98 -5.61
C ILE A 60 33.33 -51.25 -5.09
N LEU A 61 34.10 -50.21 -4.76
CA LEU A 61 35.45 -50.32 -4.22
C LEU A 61 35.49 -50.89 -2.79
N GLY A 62 34.34 -51.08 -2.13
CA GLY A 62 34.26 -51.58 -0.76
C GLY A 62 34.81 -50.61 0.28
N GLN A 63 35.27 -49.42 -0.13
CA GLN A 63 35.65 -48.32 0.77
C GLN A 63 34.40 -47.58 1.26
N SER A 64 33.47 -48.31 1.86
CA SER A 64 32.65 -47.72 2.91
C SER A 64 33.54 -47.51 4.15
N SER A 65 34.47 -46.55 4.08
CA SER A 65 34.82 -45.81 5.28
C SER A 65 33.50 -45.34 5.89
N GLU A 66 33.26 -45.70 7.15
CA GLU A 66 32.12 -45.24 7.95
C GLU A 66 32.28 -43.75 8.28
N VAL A 67 32.47 -42.92 7.24
CA VAL A 67 32.09 -41.51 7.26
C VAL A 67 30.66 -41.51 7.77
N ASN A 68 30.43 -40.80 8.87
CA ASN A 68 29.21 -40.96 9.65
C ASN A 68 28.01 -40.35 8.92
N LEU A 69 27.48 -41.07 7.92
CA LEU A 69 26.39 -40.66 7.01
C LEU A 69 25.05 -40.48 7.73
N GLU A 70 24.97 -40.91 8.99
CA GLU A 70 23.86 -40.63 9.88
C GLU A 70 23.81 -39.13 10.23
N GLU A 71 24.97 -38.52 10.52
CA GLU A 71 25.11 -37.14 11.05
C GLU A 71 25.78 -36.15 10.09
N THR A 72 26.39 -36.66 9.02
CA THR A 72 27.09 -35.85 8.00
C THR A 72 26.63 -36.24 6.60
N GLY A 73 26.79 -35.33 5.66
CA GLY A 73 26.49 -35.56 4.25
C GLY A 73 27.45 -34.83 3.33
N ARG A 74 27.33 -35.10 2.03
CA ARG A 74 28.08 -34.44 0.96
C ARG A 74 27.13 -33.76 -0.02
N VAL A 75 27.44 -32.54 -0.44
CA VAL A 75 26.68 -31.84 -1.49
C VAL A 75 26.84 -32.58 -2.82
N LEU A 76 25.72 -33.00 -3.41
CA LEU A 76 25.64 -33.59 -4.76
C LEU A 76 25.57 -32.51 -5.84
N SER A 77 24.78 -31.47 -5.58
CA SER A 77 24.61 -30.34 -6.48
C SER A 77 24.12 -29.12 -5.70
N ILE A 78 24.45 -27.94 -6.22
CA ILE A 78 24.08 -26.63 -5.68
C ILE A 78 23.69 -25.72 -6.84
N GLY A 79 22.54 -25.06 -6.74
CA GLY A 79 22.08 -24.07 -7.72
C GLY A 79 20.94 -23.23 -7.19
N ASP A 80 20.94 -21.93 -7.52
CA ASP A 80 19.91 -20.95 -7.15
C ASP A 80 19.54 -20.95 -5.65
N GLY A 81 20.53 -21.15 -4.77
CA GLY A 81 20.34 -21.24 -3.32
C GLY A 81 19.76 -22.55 -2.78
N ILE A 82 19.73 -23.64 -3.58
CA ILE A 82 19.31 -24.98 -3.14
C ILE A 82 20.43 -26.00 -3.32
N ALA A 83 20.77 -26.68 -2.24
CA ALA A 83 21.69 -27.82 -2.23
C ALA A 83 20.91 -29.14 -2.18
N ARG A 84 21.34 -30.13 -2.97
CA ARG A 84 20.99 -31.54 -2.76
C ARG A 84 22.13 -32.21 -2.00
N VAL A 85 21.83 -32.86 -0.88
CA VAL A 85 22.85 -33.44 0.01
C VAL A 85 22.63 -34.93 0.17
N TYR A 86 23.67 -35.73 -0.05
CA TYR A 86 23.68 -37.17 0.20
C TYR A 86 24.11 -37.48 1.62
N GLY A 87 23.48 -38.46 2.28
CA GLY A 87 23.69 -38.77 3.69
C GLY A 87 22.68 -38.06 4.59
N LEU A 88 23.11 -37.59 5.76
CA LEU A 88 22.25 -36.95 6.78
C LEU A 88 21.02 -37.81 7.18
N LYS A 89 21.15 -39.15 7.26
CA LYS A 89 19.98 -40.06 7.38
C LYS A 89 19.07 -39.76 8.57
N ASN A 90 19.63 -39.27 9.69
CA ASN A 90 18.88 -38.98 10.90
C ASN A 90 18.21 -37.58 10.90
N ILE A 91 18.35 -36.79 9.82
CA ILE A 91 17.90 -35.40 9.77
C ILE A 91 16.37 -35.26 9.90
N GLN A 92 15.95 -34.25 10.65
CA GLN A 92 14.56 -33.91 10.83
C GLN A 92 14.09 -32.90 9.76
N ALA A 93 12.80 -32.87 9.47
CA ALA A 93 12.22 -31.81 8.64
C ALA A 93 12.29 -30.47 9.38
N GLU A 94 12.57 -29.39 8.65
CA GLU A 94 12.82 -28.04 9.20
C GLU A 94 14.07 -27.96 10.13
N GLU A 95 14.96 -28.96 10.13
CA GLU A 95 16.25 -28.93 10.86
C GLU A 95 17.26 -27.99 10.18
N MET A 96 18.05 -27.27 11.00
CA MET A 96 19.15 -26.44 10.53
C MET A 96 20.40 -27.30 10.25
N VAL A 97 21.10 -26.98 9.16
CA VAL A 97 22.39 -27.58 8.81
C VAL A 97 23.48 -26.52 8.63
N GLU A 98 24.73 -26.94 8.73
CA GLU A 98 25.92 -26.11 8.53
C GLU A 98 26.79 -26.71 7.41
N PHE A 99 27.17 -25.89 6.44
CA PHE A 99 28.07 -26.25 5.34
C PHE A 99 29.54 -26.04 5.77
N SER A 100 30.47 -26.72 5.10
CA SER A 100 31.93 -26.55 5.25
C SER A 100 32.40 -25.09 5.21
N SER A 101 31.68 -24.23 4.49
CA SER A 101 31.92 -22.78 4.35
C SER A 101 31.44 -21.93 5.54
N GLY A 102 30.84 -22.54 6.57
CA GLY A 102 30.21 -21.84 7.70
C GLY A 102 28.85 -21.21 7.37
N LEU A 103 28.36 -21.36 6.13
CA LEU A 103 27.00 -21.02 5.78
C LEU A 103 26.01 -21.99 6.44
N LYS A 104 24.82 -21.48 6.75
CA LYS A 104 23.72 -22.27 7.31
C LYS A 104 22.71 -22.62 6.22
N GLY A 105 21.92 -23.65 6.46
CA GLY A 105 20.77 -24.00 5.65
C GLY A 105 19.66 -24.64 6.47
N MET A 106 18.55 -24.98 5.82
CA MET A 106 17.42 -25.69 6.42
C MET A 106 16.96 -26.82 5.51
N ALA A 107 16.75 -28.00 6.07
CA ALA A 107 16.19 -29.15 5.34
C ALA A 107 14.68 -28.96 5.10
N LEU A 108 14.25 -29.00 3.85
CA LEU A 108 12.84 -28.82 3.45
C LEU A 108 12.21 -30.01 2.72
N ASN A 109 13.00 -30.75 1.94
CA ASN A 109 12.58 -31.99 1.31
C ASN A 109 13.48 -33.12 1.82
N LEU A 110 12.88 -34.19 2.33
CA LEU A 110 13.58 -35.44 2.63
C LEU A 110 13.22 -36.44 1.52
N GLU A 111 14.12 -36.67 0.56
CA GLU A 111 13.95 -37.66 -0.52
C GLU A 111 14.61 -39.00 -0.09
N PRO A 112 14.27 -40.16 -0.68
CA PRO A 112 14.79 -41.46 -0.23
C PRO A 112 16.31 -41.65 -0.37
N ASP A 113 16.95 -40.86 -1.24
CA ASP A 113 18.36 -40.92 -1.60
C ASP A 113 19.14 -39.62 -1.29
N ASN A 114 18.45 -38.49 -1.09
CA ASN A 114 19.06 -37.19 -0.87
C ASN A 114 18.16 -36.24 -0.03
N VAL A 115 18.74 -35.17 0.48
CA VAL A 115 18.05 -34.13 1.25
C VAL A 115 18.13 -32.80 0.50
N GLY A 116 16.97 -32.20 0.25
CA GLY A 116 16.83 -30.86 -0.32
C GLY A 116 16.96 -29.80 0.77
N VAL A 117 18.10 -29.12 0.79
CA VAL A 117 18.47 -28.07 1.75
C VAL A 117 18.41 -26.70 1.06
N VAL A 118 17.71 -25.74 1.65
CA VAL A 118 17.77 -24.34 1.22
C VAL A 118 18.87 -23.59 1.96
N VAL A 119 19.64 -22.77 1.25
CA VAL A 119 20.83 -22.09 1.76
C VAL A 119 20.49 -20.70 2.31
N PHE A 120 20.94 -20.40 3.53
CA PHE A 120 20.85 -19.09 4.16
C PHE A 120 22.09 -18.24 3.85
N GLY A 121 22.25 -17.81 2.59
CA GLY A 121 23.39 -16.98 2.20
C GLY A 121 23.69 -16.99 0.71
N ASN A 122 24.97 -16.77 0.37
CA ASN A 122 25.49 -16.74 -0.99
C ASN A 122 25.95 -18.15 -1.40
N ASP A 123 25.20 -18.79 -2.30
CA ASP A 123 25.44 -20.16 -2.77
C ASP A 123 26.79 -20.37 -3.46
N LYS A 124 27.41 -19.32 -4.01
CA LYS A 124 28.74 -19.35 -4.64
C LYS A 124 29.89 -19.80 -3.73
N LEU A 125 29.66 -19.87 -2.41
CA LEU A 125 30.62 -20.37 -1.42
C LEU A 125 30.49 -21.87 -1.15
N ILE A 126 29.52 -22.55 -1.76
CA ILE A 126 29.28 -24.00 -1.64
C ILE A 126 29.61 -24.66 -2.97
N LYS A 127 30.19 -25.85 -2.92
CA LYS A 127 30.59 -26.66 -4.07
C LYS A 127 30.06 -28.09 -3.94
N GLU A 128 30.02 -28.80 -5.06
CA GLU A 128 29.86 -30.25 -5.07
C GLU A 128 30.99 -30.92 -4.25
N GLY A 129 30.65 -31.97 -3.51
CA GLY A 129 31.54 -32.66 -2.58
C GLY A 129 31.70 -32.02 -1.21
N ASP A 130 31.22 -30.78 -0.99
CA ASP A 130 31.32 -30.11 0.32
C ASP A 130 30.61 -30.91 1.43
N VAL A 131 31.24 -30.97 2.60
CA VAL A 131 30.67 -31.64 3.77
C VAL A 131 29.60 -30.75 4.40
N VAL A 132 28.43 -31.34 4.66
CA VAL A 132 27.32 -30.73 5.39
C VAL A 132 27.17 -31.46 6.72
N LYS A 133 26.96 -30.70 7.80
CA LYS A 133 26.74 -31.23 9.15
C LYS A 133 25.36 -30.83 9.66
N ARG A 134 24.76 -31.73 10.42
CA ARG A 134 23.56 -31.46 11.20
C ARG A 134 23.87 -30.54 12.38
N THR A 135 22.92 -29.68 12.74
CA THR A 135 22.98 -28.94 14.02
C THR A 135 22.26 -29.68 15.16
N GLY A 136 21.39 -30.65 14.83
CA GLY A 136 20.54 -31.33 15.82
C GLY A 136 19.38 -30.48 16.33
N ALA A 137 19.15 -29.30 15.77
CA ALA A 137 18.09 -28.37 16.15
C ALA A 137 17.22 -27.95 14.97
N ILE A 138 15.90 -27.95 15.18
CA ILE A 138 14.94 -27.24 14.32
C ILE A 138 15.24 -25.75 14.41
N VAL A 139 15.03 -25.01 13.31
CA VAL A 139 15.36 -23.58 13.22
C VAL A 139 14.79 -22.79 14.41
N ASP A 140 15.69 -22.19 15.19
CA ASP A 140 15.40 -21.38 16.36
C ASP A 140 16.10 -20.02 16.29
N VAL A 141 15.58 -19.05 17.03
CA VAL A 141 16.10 -17.68 17.09
C VAL A 141 16.26 -17.22 18.53
N PRO A 142 17.24 -16.35 18.84
CA PRO A 142 17.30 -15.69 20.14
C PRO A 142 16.01 -14.89 20.38
N VAL A 143 15.50 -14.95 21.62
CA VAL A 143 14.35 -14.16 22.08
C VAL A 143 14.68 -13.53 23.44
N GLY A 144 13.99 -12.44 23.78
CA GLY A 144 14.22 -11.72 25.03
C GLY A 144 14.07 -10.21 24.90
N THR A 145 14.06 -9.54 26.05
CA THR A 145 14.06 -8.06 26.14
C THR A 145 15.36 -7.43 25.62
N GLU A 146 16.43 -8.20 25.56
CA GLU A 146 17.77 -7.84 25.07
C GLU A 146 17.79 -7.49 23.56
N LEU A 147 16.70 -7.80 22.84
CA LEU A 147 16.49 -7.43 21.43
C LEU A 147 15.90 -6.02 21.24
N LEU A 148 15.36 -5.40 22.29
CA LEU A 148 14.76 -4.07 22.19
C LEU A 148 15.82 -3.02 21.80
N GLY A 149 15.50 -2.16 20.83
CA GLY A 149 16.44 -1.20 20.27
C GLY A 149 17.48 -1.77 19.30
N ARG A 150 17.38 -3.06 18.94
CA ARG A 150 18.29 -3.74 18.00
C ARG A 150 17.67 -3.92 16.61
N VAL A 151 18.55 -4.02 15.61
CA VAL A 151 18.20 -4.51 14.26
C VAL A 151 18.86 -5.85 14.04
N VAL A 152 18.07 -6.86 13.67
CA VAL A 152 18.51 -8.25 13.48
C VAL A 152 18.12 -8.79 12.11
N ASP A 153 18.86 -9.80 11.64
CA ASP A 153 18.48 -10.59 10.46
C ASP A 153 17.38 -11.64 10.78
N ALA A 154 17.02 -12.44 9.78
CA ALA A 154 16.03 -13.52 9.94
C ALA A 154 16.48 -14.68 10.86
N LEU A 155 17.75 -14.76 11.25
CA LEU A 155 18.29 -15.75 12.19
C LEU A 155 18.50 -15.16 13.60
N GLY A 156 18.18 -13.87 13.79
CA GLY A 156 18.39 -13.13 15.04
C GLY A 156 19.81 -12.60 15.24
N THR A 157 20.67 -12.63 14.21
CA THR A 157 22.01 -12.04 14.23
C THR A 157 21.91 -10.52 14.19
N PRO A 158 22.62 -9.75 15.04
CA PRO A 158 22.60 -8.29 14.98
C PRO A 158 23.28 -7.76 13.72
N ILE A 159 22.59 -6.85 13.02
CA ILE A 159 23.08 -6.18 11.80
C ILE A 159 23.18 -4.65 11.95
N ASP A 160 22.93 -4.13 13.16
CA ASP A 160 23.01 -2.70 13.50
C ASP A 160 24.41 -2.20 13.88
N GLY A 161 25.41 -3.09 13.94
CA GLY A 161 26.78 -2.75 14.34
C GLY A 161 26.97 -2.46 15.83
N LYS A 162 25.94 -2.60 16.68
CA LYS A 162 26.03 -2.32 18.14
C LYS A 162 26.65 -3.47 18.97
N GLY A 163 27.40 -4.37 18.34
CA GLY A 163 27.96 -5.57 18.97
C GLY A 163 26.97 -6.75 19.07
N PRO A 164 27.35 -7.86 19.74
CA PRO A 164 26.50 -9.05 19.88
C PRO A 164 25.22 -8.78 20.69
N ILE A 165 24.30 -9.73 20.69
CA ILE A 165 23.10 -9.75 21.53
C ILE A 165 23.23 -10.92 22.51
N ASN A 166 23.27 -10.61 23.81
CA ASN A 166 23.39 -11.60 24.87
C ASN A 166 21.99 -12.09 25.30
N ALA A 167 21.22 -12.62 24.35
CA ALA A 167 19.90 -13.18 24.64
C ALA A 167 20.06 -14.44 25.50
N LYS A 168 19.21 -14.58 26.53
CA LYS A 168 19.25 -15.72 27.46
C LYS A 168 18.51 -16.93 26.91
N ASP A 169 17.43 -16.67 26.19
CA ASP A 169 16.48 -17.66 25.72
C ASP A 169 16.51 -17.78 24.18
N ARG A 170 16.09 -18.94 23.68
CA ARG A 170 15.89 -19.20 22.26
C ARG A 170 14.52 -19.84 22.07
N ALA A 171 13.86 -19.52 20.96
CA ALA A 171 12.55 -20.07 20.61
C ALA A 171 12.55 -20.62 19.18
N LEU A 172 11.87 -21.77 19.01
CA LEU A 172 11.63 -22.35 17.69
C LEU A 172 10.79 -21.38 16.84
N VAL A 173 11.18 -21.18 15.58
CA VAL A 173 10.42 -20.32 14.66
C VAL A 173 9.09 -20.95 14.25
N GLY A 174 8.97 -22.27 14.31
CA GLY A 174 7.88 -23.08 13.78
C GLY A 174 6.87 -23.59 14.81
N ILE A 175 6.64 -22.90 15.94
CA ILE A 175 5.68 -23.38 16.95
C ILE A 175 4.22 -23.33 16.47
N LYS A 176 3.40 -24.22 17.04
CA LYS A 176 1.95 -24.27 16.81
C LYS A 176 1.27 -23.08 17.48
N ALA A 177 0.32 -22.46 16.78
CA ALA A 177 -0.53 -21.41 17.31
C ALA A 177 -1.32 -21.85 18.58
N PRO A 178 -1.62 -20.94 19.52
CA PRO A 178 -2.49 -21.24 20.67
C PRO A 178 -3.84 -21.77 20.21
N GLY A 179 -4.34 -22.81 20.89
CA GLY A 179 -5.69 -23.37 20.64
C GLY A 179 -6.81 -22.40 21.03
N ILE A 180 -8.06 -22.87 21.00
CA ILE A 180 -9.22 -22.04 21.38
C ILE A 180 -9.24 -21.75 22.89
N ILE A 181 -9.03 -22.76 23.73
CA ILE A 181 -9.15 -22.66 25.21
C ILE A 181 -8.16 -21.66 25.86
N PRO A 182 -6.87 -21.57 25.44
CA PRO A 182 -5.95 -20.57 25.99
C PRO A 182 -6.24 -19.12 25.60
N ARG A 183 -7.11 -18.86 24.61
CA ARG A 183 -7.44 -17.50 24.13
C ARG A 183 -8.56 -16.88 24.96
N THR A 184 -8.71 -15.56 24.85
CA THR A 184 -9.88 -14.82 25.33
C THR A 184 -10.35 -13.80 24.29
N SER A 185 -11.56 -13.28 24.44
CA SER A 185 -12.10 -12.27 23.51
C SER A 185 -11.31 -10.96 23.60
N VAL A 186 -11.00 -10.37 22.45
CA VAL A 186 -10.35 -9.05 22.36
C VAL A 186 -11.32 -7.97 22.85
N LYS A 187 -10.95 -7.28 23.95
CA LYS A 187 -11.72 -6.20 24.60
C LYS A 187 -10.89 -4.96 24.94
N GLU A 188 -9.57 -5.06 24.76
CA GLU A 188 -8.62 -3.98 25.07
C GLU A 188 -8.24 -3.27 23.76
N PRO A 189 -8.34 -1.93 23.66
CA PRO A 189 -7.95 -1.21 22.46
C PRO A 189 -6.43 -1.18 22.26
N MET A 190 -5.99 -1.22 21.00
CA MET A 190 -4.63 -0.92 20.56
C MET A 190 -4.68 0.39 19.77
N GLN A 191 -4.31 1.49 20.44
CA GLN A 191 -4.47 2.83 19.89
C GLN A 191 -3.41 3.12 18.82
N THR A 192 -3.82 3.38 17.59
CA THR A 192 -2.88 3.74 16.51
C THR A 192 -2.46 5.20 16.55
N GLY A 193 -3.27 6.07 17.16
CA GLY A 193 -3.06 7.51 17.15
C GLY A 193 -3.56 8.16 15.85
N ILE A 194 -4.24 7.40 14.98
CA ILE A 194 -4.72 7.83 13.67
C ILE A 194 -6.24 7.90 13.71
N LYS A 195 -6.78 9.13 13.62
CA LYS A 195 -8.23 9.41 13.75
C LYS A 195 -9.09 8.47 12.91
N ALA A 196 -8.73 8.27 11.64
CA ALA A 196 -9.47 7.44 10.70
C ALA A 196 -9.44 5.94 11.00
N VAL A 197 -8.39 5.45 11.69
CA VAL A 197 -8.30 4.04 12.09
C VAL A 197 -9.05 3.84 13.41
N ASP A 198 -8.67 4.58 14.45
CA ASP A 198 -9.19 4.40 15.82
C ASP A 198 -10.73 4.63 15.91
N SER A 199 -11.29 5.48 15.02
CA SER A 199 -12.74 5.73 14.94
C SER A 199 -13.53 4.75 14.03
N LEU A 200 -13.03 4.40 12.83
CA LEU A 200 -13.79 3.67 11.80
C LEU A 200 -13.46 2.18 11.66
N VAL A 201 -12.22 1.80 11.97
CA VAL A 201 -11.67 0.45 11.86
C VAL A 201 -10.74 0.17 13.06
N PRO A 202 -11.31 0.15 14.28
CA PRO A 202 -10.54 0.02 15.51
C PRO A 202 -9.81 -1.32 15.58
N ILE A 203 -8.63 -1.29 16.21
CA ILE A 203 -7.76 -2.45 16.36
C ILE A 203 -7.65 -2.75 17.86
N GLY A 204 -7.85 -4.00 18.25
CA GLY A 204 -7.72 -4.45 19.64
C GLY A 204 -6.46 -5.27 19.88
N ARG A 205 -6.04 -5.35 21.14
CA ARG A 205 -4.87 -6.13 21.56
C ARG A 205 -5.09 -7.62 21.32
N GLY A 206 -4.29 -8.21 20.43
CA GLY A 206 -4.44 -9.59 19.98
C GLY A 206 -5.29 -9.78 18.71
N GLN A 207 -5.71 -8.69 18.04
CA GLN A 207 -6.38 -8.71 16.74
C GLN A 207 -5.37 -8.79 15.58
N ARG A 208 -5.83 -9.24 14.41
CA ARG A 208 -5.06 -9.29 13.16
C ARG A 208 -5.70 -8.38 12.12
N GLU A 209 -5.14 -7.20 11.89
CA GLU A 209 -5.73 -6.19 10.98
C GLU A 209 -4.84 -5.97 9.75
N LEU A 210 -5.33 -6.31 8.56
CA LEU A 210 -4.60 -6.25 7.31
C LEU A 210 -4.48 -4.81 6.79
N ILE A 211 -3.27 -4.31 6.57
CA ILE A 211 -3.04 -3.05 5.83
C ILE A 211 -2.81 -3.39 4.36
N ILE A 212 -3.80 -3.15 3.51
CA ILE A 212 -3.81 -3.54 2.10
C ILE A 212 -3.97 -2.33 1.18
N GLY A 213 -3.27 -2.34 0.05
CA GLY A 213 -3.40 -1.34 -1.00
C GLY A 213 -2.18 -1.26 -1.90
N ASP A 214 -2.21 -0.35 -2.86
CA ASP A 214 -1.18 -0.25 -3.90
C ASP A 214 0.15 0.31 -3.38
N LYS A 215 1.14 0.35 -4.27
CA LYS A 215 2.43 1.03 -4.06
C LYS A 215 2.19 2.50 -3.68
N GLN A 216 2.98 3.00 -2.72
CA GLN A 216 3.02 4.41 -2.31
C GLN A 216 1.72 5.01 -1.71
N THR A 217 0.71 4.20 -1.37
CA THR A 217 -0.57 4.66 -0.77
C THR A 217 -0.50 5.03 0.73
N GLY A 218 0.66 4.85 1.38
CA GLY A 218 0.86 5.18 2.80
C GLY A 218 0.83 4.00 3.78
N LYS A 219 0.82 2.75 3.31
CA LYS A 219 0.78 1.53 4.17
C LYS A 219 1.80 1.57 5.32
N THR A 220 3.08 1.74 5.00
CA THR A 220 4.18 1.81 5.98
C THR A 220 4.10 3.05 6.88
N ALA A 221 3.44 4.13 6.44
CA ALA A 221 3.24 5.32 7.28
C ALA A 221 2.29 5.03 8.45
N ILE A 222 1.15 4.37 8.17
CA ILE A 222 0.19 3.93 9.20
C ILE A 222 0.89 3.01 10.22
N ALA A 223 1.72 2.08 9.74
CA ALA A 223 2.52 1.19 10.58
C ALA A 223 3.50 1.95 11.50
N ILE A 224 4.28 2.90 10.96
CA ILE A 224 5.25 3.67 11.75
C ILE A 224 4.52 4.58 12.76
N ASP A 225 3.47 5.28 12.35
CA ASP A 225 2.71 6.18 13.23
C ASP A 225 2.07 5.41 14.40
N THR A 226 1.59 4.19 14.13
CA THR A 226 1.14 3.24 15.16
C THR A 226 2.25 2.91 16.17
N ILE A 227 3.48 2.63 15.72
CA ILE A 227 4.62 2.37 16.62
C ILE A 227 4.96 3.62 17.44
N ILE A 228 5.02 4.81 16.81
CA ILE A 228 5.35 6.07 17.49
C ILE A 228 4.32 6.42 18.57
N ASN A 229 3.02 6.15 18.33
CA ASN A 229 1.97 6.44 19.31
C ASN A 229 2.17 5.70 20.65
N GLN A 230 2.77 4.50 20.62
CA GLN A 230 2.94 3.66 21.82
C GLN A 230 3.90 4.27 22.86
N LYS A 231 4.76 5.22 22.44
CA LYS A 231 5.66 5.95 23.34
C LYS A 231 4.92 6.56 24.53
N ARG A 232 3.69 7.06 24.32
CA ARG A 232 2.84 7.63 25.38
C ARG A 232 2.56 6.64 26.51
N PHE A 233 2.27 5.38 26.17
CA PHE A 233 1.97 4.33 27.15
C PHE A 233 3.25 3.72 27.74
N ASN A 234 4.30 3.58 26.93
CA ASN A 234 5.58 3.05 27.36
C ASN A 234 6.32 3.97 28.35
N ASP A 235 6.16 5.29 28.22
CA ASP A 235 6.73 6.28 29.12
C ASP A 235 5.85 6.54 30.38
N ALA A 236 4.58 6.13 30.38
CA ALA A 236 3.62 6.41 31.45
C ALA A 236 3.78 5.54 32.73
N GLY A 237 4.68 4.54 32.70
CA GLY A 237 5.02 3.73 33.87
C GLY A 237 4.06 2.58 34.22
N ASP A 238 2.88 2.47 33.61
CA ASP A 238 1.98 1.31 33.77
C ASP A 238 2.43 0.15 32.87
N ASP A 239 2.97 -0.91 33.46
CA ASP A 239 3.42 -2.12 32.76
C ASP A 239 2.31 -2.83 31.97
N LYS A 240 1.04 -2.69 32.36
CA LYS A 240 -0.10 -3.26 31.60
C LYS A 240 -0.43 -2.40 30.38
N ALA A 241 -0.20 -1.10 30.44
CA ALA A 241 -0.39 -0.21 29.30
C ALA A 241 0.71 -0.37 28.24
N LYS A 242 1.91 -0.83 28.61
CA LYS A 242 3.06 -0.99 27.69
C LYS A 242 2.74 -1.86 26.48
N LEU A 243 3.36 -1.53 25.35
CA LEU A 243 3.28 -2.28 24.10
C LEU A 243 4.66 -2.33 23.43
N TYR A 244 5.21 -3.53 23.28
CA TYR A 244 6.48 -3.78 22.60
C TYR A 244 6.26 -3.98 21.11
N CYS A 245 7.06 -3.35 20.26
CA CYS A 245 6.84 -3.37 18.81
C CYS A 245 7.87 -4.24 18.08
N ILE A 246 7.44 -4.99 17.08
CA ILE A 246 8.30 -5.74 16.18
C ILE A 246 7.95 -5.31 14.75
N TYR A 247 8.91 -4.76 14.02
CA TYR A 247 8.75 -4.43 12.60
C TYR A 247 9.59 -5.38 11.76
N VAL A 248 8.93 -6.19 10.93
CA VAL A 248 9.56 -7.18 10.06
C VAL A 248 9.60 -6.64 8.63
N ALA A 249 10.79 -6.21 8.19
CA ALA A 249 11.05 -5.79 6.82
C ALA A 249 11.38 -7.01 5.93
N ILE A 250 10.52 -7.28 4.96
CA ILE A 250 10.60 -8.44 4.05
C ILE A 250 10.79 -7.93 2.64
N GLY A 251 11.87 -8.32 1.96
CA GLY A 251 12.16 -7.92 0.57
C GLY A 251 12.28 -6.40 0.37
N GLN A 252 12.47 -5.62 1.43
CA GLN A 252 12.61 -4.16 1.36
C GLN A 252 14.03 -3.76 0.95
N LYS A 253 14.22 -2.53 0.45
CA LYS A 253 15.56 -2.00 0.18
C LYS A 253 16.26 -1.63 1.49
N ARG A 254 17.56 -1.97 1.62
CA ARG A 254 18.38 -1.62 2.80
C ARG A 254 18.32 -0.14 3.17
N SER A 255 18.29 0.76 2.18
CA SER A 255 18.14 2.20 2.39
C SER A 255 16.79 2.59 3.02
N THR A 256 15.69 1.95 2.61
CA THR A 256 14.36 2.16 3.19
C THR A 256 14.32 1.72 4.66
N VAL A 257 14.89 0.55 4.98
CA VAL A 257 14.97 0.05 6.36
C VAL A 257 15.83 0.99 7.22
N ALA A 258 16.99 1.43 6.72
CA ALA A 258 17.86 2.38 7.43
C ALA A 258 17.15 3.74 7.69
N GLN A 259 16.38 4.24 6.72
CA GLN A 259 15.56 5.44 6.91
C GLN A 259 14.47 5.22 7.98
N LEU A 260 13.81 4.07 7.98
CA LEU A 260 12.78 3.72 8.97
C LEU A 260 13.36 3.61 10.39
N VAL A 261 14.48 2.89 10.56
CA VAL A 261 15.19 2.80 11.85
C VAL A 261 15.61 4.19 12.34
N LYS A 262 16.09 5.05 11.43
CA LYS A 262 16.37 6.44 11.76
C LYS A 262 15.11 7.18 12.24
N ARG A 263 13.98 7.09 11.54
CA ARG A 263 12.72 7.74 11.97
C ARG A 263 12.23 7.26 13.34
N LEU A 264 12.30 5.96 13.60
CA LEU A 264 11.96 5.41 14.92
C LEU A 264 12.98 5.84 16.01
N THR A 265 14.22 6.14 15.65
CA THR A 265 15.23 6.68 16.58
C THR A 265 14.99 8.17 16.85
N ASP A 266 14.77 8.96 15.80
CA ASP A 266 14.45 10.40 15.88
C ASP A 266 13.16 10.65 16.70
N ALA A 267 12.22 9.70 16.69
CA ALA A 267 10.98 9.72 17.47
C ALA A 267 11.06 9.05 18.85
N ASP A 268 12.25 8.56 19.29
CA ASP A 268 12.47 7.85 20.56
C ASP A 268 11.53 6.63 20.74
N ALA A 269 11.24 5.93 19.64
CA ALA A 269 10.41 4.73 19.57
C ALA A 269 11.24 3.43 19.48
N MET A 270 12.51 3.50 19.07
CA MET A 270 13.38 2.32 19.00
C MET A 270 13.58 1.62 20.36
N LYS A 271 13.52 2.34 21.48
CA LYS A 271 13.76 1.78 22.83
C LYS A 271 12.82 0.64 23.24
N TYR A 272 11.64 0.54 22.62
CA TYR A 272 10.67 -0.55 22.81
C TYR A 272 10.38 -1.33 21.52
N SER A 273 11.21 -1.14 20.48
CA SER A 273 11.01 -1.74 19.15
C SER A 273 12.17 -2.66 18.75
N ILE A 274 11.83 -3.80 18.15
CA ILE A 274 12.75 -4.73 17.48
C ILE A 274 12.53 -4.56 15.97
N VAL A 275 13.61 -4.48 15.18
CA VAL A 275 13.51 -4.51 13.71
C VAL A 275 14.16 -5.78 13.18
N VAL A 276 13.34 -6.64 12.58
CA VAL A 276 13.81 -7.85 11.87
C VAL A 276 13.89 -7.52 10.39
N SER A 277 15.01 -7.81 9.74
CA SER A 277 15.25 -7.38 8.36
C SER A 277 15.78 -8.52 7.50
N ALA A 278 14.99 -8.94 6.51
CA ALA A 278 15.43 -9.71 5.36
C ALA A 278 15.19 -8.88 4.10
N THR A 279 16.24 -8.23 3.62
CA THR A 279 16.17 -7.25 2.53
C THR A 279 16.18 -7.91 1.15
N ALA A 280 15.86 -7.15 0.11
CA ALA A 280 15.79 -7.65 -1.27
C ALA A 280 17.11 -8.25 -1.82
N SER A 281 18.25 -7.94 -1.19
CA SER A 281 19.56 -8.52 -1.54
C SER A 281 19.83 -9.87 -0.88
N ASP A 282 19.02 -10.26 0.10
CA ASP A 282 19.27 -11.40 0.96
C ASP A 282 18.48 -12.61 0.42
N ALA A 283 19.00 -13.82 0.64
CA ALA A 283 18.49 -15.04 -0.01
C ALA A 283 16.99 -15.27 0.28
N ALA A 284 16.26 -15.81 -0.71
CA ALA A 284 14.82 -16.07 -0.59
C ALA A 284 14.42 -16.86 0.69
N PRO A 285 15.19 -17.85 1.17
CA PRO A 285 14.90 -18.53 2.44
C PRO A 285 14.92 -17.61 3.67
N LEU A 286 15.74 -16.56 3.69
CA LEU A 286 15.73 -15.56 4.78
C LEU A 286 14.49 -14.67 4.71
N GLN A 287 14.05 -14.29 3.50
CA GLN A 287 12.81 -13.53 3.29
C GLN A 287 11.55 -14.34 3.66
N TYR A 288 11.56 -15.65 3.38
CA TYR A 288 10.56 -16.61 3.84
C TYR A 288 10.54 -16.72 5.38
N LEU A 289 11.71 -16.77 6.02
CA LEU A 289 11.86 -17.05 7.44
C LEU A 289 11.57 -15.84 8.35
N ALA A 290 11.94 -14.62 7.92
CA ALA A 290 11.88 -13.43 8.76
C ALA A 290 10.54 -13.18 9.49
N PRO A 291 9.36 -13.44 8.91
CA PRO A 291 8.08 -13.29 9.61
C PRO A 291 7.91 -14.29 10.76
N TYR A 292 8.38 -15.54 10.60
CA TYR A 292 8.33 -16.54 11.66
C TYR A 292 9.29 -16.21 12.81
N SER A 293 10.48 -15.70 12.50
CA SER A 293 11.46 -15.24 13.48
C SER A 293 10.95 -14.03 14.26
N GLY A 294 10.40 -13.01 13.57
CA GLY A 294 9.75 -11.88 14.22
C GLY A 294 8.56 -12.30 15.06
N CYS A 295 7.76 -13.28 14.60
CA CYS A 295 6.65 -13.82 15.36
C CYS A 295 7.13 -14.49 16.66
N ALA A 296 8.18 -15.34 16.62
CA ALA A 296 8.77 -15.94 17.82
C ALA A 296 9.28 -14.89 18.83
N MET A 297 9.91 -13.81 18.34
CA MET A 297 10.32 -12.68 19.19
C MET A 297 9.11 -11.95 19.81
N GLY A 298 7.99 -11.83 19.09
CA GLY A 298 6.73 -11.28 19.61
C GLY A 298 6.00 -12.18 20.60
N GLU A 299 6.09 -13.50 20.41
CA GLU A 299 5.48 -14.50 21.30
C GLU A 299 6.14 -14.55 22.68
N PHE A 300 7.45 -14.30 22.77
CA PHE A 300 8.14 -14.12 24.05
C PHE A 300 7.43 -13.07 24.94
N PHE A 301 7.00 -11.94 24.38
CA PHE A 301 6.25 -10.94 25.14
C PHE A 301 4.83 -11.42 25.48
N ARG A 302 4.12 -12.04 24.53
CA ARG A 302 2.77 -12.61 24.73
C ARG A 302 2.73 -13.59 25.89
N ASP A 303 3.68 -14.53 25.93
CA ASP A 303 3.65 -15.66 26.86
C ASP A 303 4.21 -15.29 28.24
N ASN A 304 4.98 -14.20 28.35
CA ASN A 304 5.38 -13.59 29.62
C ASN A 304 4.37 -12.54 30.14
N GLY A 305 3.11 -12.59 29.70
CA GLY A 305 2.03 -11.72 30.17
C GLY A 305 2.12 -10.26 29.71
N MET A 306 3.00 -9.95 28.77
CA MET A 306 3.17 -8.61 28.19
C MET A 306 2.35 -8.47 26.91
N HIS A 307 2.28 -7.25 26.39
CA HIS A 307 1.62 -6.94 25.12
C HIS A 307 2.64 -6.59 24.05
N ALA A 308 2.48 -7.18 22.86
CA ALA A 308 3.27 -6.89 21.68
C ALA A 308 2.40 -6.57 20.45
N LEU A 309 3.02 -5.82 19.53
CA LEU A 309 2.52 -5.46 18.21
C LEU A 309 3.56 -5.90 17.17
N ILE A 310 3.18 -6.75 16.23
CA ILE A 310 4.03 -7.15 15.11
C ILE A 310 3.49 -6.61 13.78
N ILE A 311 4.38 -6.08 12.95
CA ILE A 311 4.09 -5.54 11.63
C ILE A 311 4.91 -6.30 10.60
N TYR A 312 4.28 -6.80 9.54
CA TYR A 312 4.94 -7.55 8.47
C TYR A 312 4.89 -6.75 7.16
N ASP A 313 6.02 -6.17 6.72
CA ASP A 313 6.11 -5.28 5.55
C ASP A 313 7.04 -5.86 4.47
N ASP A 314 6.56 -6.68 3.52
CA ASP A 314 5.18 -7.16 3.37
C ASP A 314 5.08 -8.66 3.08
N LEU A 315 3.91 -9.25 3.39
CA LEU A 315 3.68 -10.68 3.18
C LEU A 315 3.55 -11.04 1.69
N SER A 316 3.27 -10.06 0.82
CA SER A 316 3.34 -10.26 -0.63
C SER A 316 4.73 -10.72 -1.07
N LYS A 317 5.80 -10.11 -0.53
CA LYS A 317 7.18 -10.54 -0.82
C LYS A 317 7.54 -11.87 -0.14
N GLN A 318 7.01 -12.19 1.05
CA GLN A 318 7.18 -13.51 1.66
C GLN A 318 6.59 -14.62 0.76
N ALA A 319 5.37 -14.43 0.24
CA ALA A 319 4.75 -15.39 -0.66
C ALA A 319 5.54 -15.59 -1.96
N VAL A 320 6.10 -14.51 -2.53
CA VAL A 320 6.94 -14.58 -3.73
C VAL A 320 8.24 -15.34 -3.44
N ALA A 321 8.88 -15.12 -2.29
CA ALA A 321 10.06 -15.87 -1.86
C ALA A 321 9.74 -17.37 -1.67
N TYR A 322 8.61 -17.70 -1.03
CA TYR A 322 8.18 -19.10 -0.86
C TYR A 322 7.86 -19.78 -2.19
N ARG A 323 7.27 -19.03 -3.14
CA ARG A 323 7.05 -19.49 -4.51
C ARG A 323 8.37 -19.82 -5.23
N GLN A 324 9.36 -18.94 -5.15
CA GLN A 324 10.69 -19.20 -5.72
C GLN A 324 11.31 -20.48 -5.15
N MET A 325 11.33 -20.62 -3.82
CA MET A 325 11.86 -21.81 -3.15
C MET A 325 11.12 -23.09 -3.61
N SER A 326 9.79 -23.04 -3.67
CA SER A 326 8.97 -24.21 -4.04
C SER A 326 9.18 -24.66 -5.48
N LEU A 327 9.32 -23.70 -6.42
CA LEU A 327 9.60 -23.99 -7.83
C LEU A 327 11.00 -24.60 -8.02
N LEU A 328 12.00 -24.09 -7.31
CA LEU A 328 13.37 -24.62 -7.33
C LEU A 328 13.47 -26.02 -6.67
N LEU A 329 12.69 -26.27 -5.61
CA LEU A 329 12.46 -27.61 -5.04
C LEU A 329 11.59 -28.52 -5.93
N ARG A 330 11.21 -28.07 -7.13
CA ARG A 330 10.34 -28.78 -8.10
C ARG A 330 9.00 -29.24 -7.51
N ARG A 331 8.48 -28.56 -6.48
CA ARG A 331 7.13 -28.80 -5.96
C ARG A 331 6.10 -28.37 -7.01
N PRO A 332 4.97 -29.10 -7.17
CA PRO A 332 3.97 -28.78 -8.19
C PRO A 332 3.32 -27.41 -7.92
N PRO A 333 3.33 -26.48 -8.90
CA PRO A 333 2.71 -25.17 -8.75
C PRO A 333 1.19 -25.21 -8.97
N GLY A 334 0.49 -24.28 -8.33
CA GLY A 334 -0.94 -24.00 -8.51
C GLY A 334 -1.21 -22.63 -9.15
N ARG A 335 -2.28 -21.97 -8.72
CA ARG A 335 -2.70 -20.64 -9.22
C ARG A 335 -1.57 -19.61 -9.06
N GLU A 336 -1.35 -18.79 -10.09
CA GLU A 336 -0.29 -17.76 -10.14
C GLU A 336 1.12 -18.32 -9.83
N ALA A 337 1.32 -19.62 -10.13
CA ALA A 337 2.48 -20.45 -9.84
C ALA A 337 2.87 -20.60 -8.35
N TYR A 338 2.02 -20.18 -7.40
CA TYR A 338 2.25 -20.43 -5.97
C TYR A 338 2.07 -21.92 -5.63
N PRO A 339 2.77 -22.45 -4.62
CA PRO A 339 2.55 -23.82 -4.16
C PRO A 339 1.19 -23.94 -3.46
N GLY A 340 0.62 -25.16 -3.45
CA GLY A 340 -0.73 -25.41 -2.92
C GLY A 340 -0.91 -25.10 -1.43
N ASP A 341 0.18 -25.01 -0.67
CA ASP A 341 0.23 -24.71 0.76
C ASP A 341 0.54 -23.24 1.08
N VAL A 342 0.53 -22.33 0.08
CA VAL A 342 0.74 -20.88 0.32
C VAL A 342 -0.31 -20.27 1.26
N PHE A 343 -1.50 -20.85 1.34
CA PHE A 343 -2.50 -20.48 2.35
C PHE A 343 -2.06 -20.90 3.77
N TYR A 344 -1.47 -22.09 3.90
CA TYR A 344 -0.96 -22.61 5.16
C TYR A 344 0.22 -21.78 5.69
N LEU A 345 1.09 -21.27 4.80
CA LEU A 345 2.17 -20.34 5.12
C LEU A 345 1.67 -19.15 5.97
N HIS A 346 0.68 -18.41 5.47
CA HIS A 346 0.17 -17.21 6.14
C HIS A 346 -0.79 -17.53 7.28
N SER A 347 -1.60 -18.59 7.20
CA SER A 347 -2.51 -18.95 8.29
C SER A 347 -1.76 -19.44 9.53
N ARG A 348 -0.74 -20.31 9.38
CA ARG A 348 0.10 -20.76 10.51
C ARG A 348 0.92 -19.63 11.15
N LEU A 349 1.23 -18.59 10.37
CA LEU A 349 1.88 -17.36 10.86
C LEU A 349 0.88 -16.48 11.65
N LEU A 350 -0.23 -16.11 11.01
CA LEU A 350 -1.15 -15.11 11.55
C LEU A 350 -2.01 -15.64 12.70
N GLU A 351 -2.31 -16.95 12.76
CA GLU A 351 -3.01 -17.56 13.91
C GLU A 351 -2.20 -17.56 15.23
N ARG A 352 -0.90 -17.29 15.20
CA ARG A 352 -0.07 -17.12 16.42
C ARG A 352 -0.33 -15.78 17.11
N ALA A 353 -0.83 -14.78 16.39
CA ALA A 353 -1.26 -13.52 16.97
C ALA A 353 -2.64 -13.70 17.65
N ALA A 354 -2.66 -13.57 18.98
CA ALA A 354 -3.85 -13.76 19.81
C ALA A 354 -3.75 -13.01 21.15
N LYS A 355 -4.89 -12.86 21.85
CA LYS A 355 -4.99 -12.47 23.26
C LYS A 355 -5.12 -13.72 24.13
N MET A 356 -4.18 -13.92 25.06
CA MET A 356 -4.19 -15.04 25.99
C MET A 356 -5.15 -14.77 27.16
N ASN A 357 -5.69 -15.83 27.73
CA ASN A 357 -6.50 -15.77 28.94
C ASN A 357 -5.63 -15.57 30.20
N GLU A 358 -6.26 -15.28 31.35
CA GLU A 358 -5.55 -14.98 32.61
C GLU A 358 -4.72 -16.15 33.13
N SER A 359 -5.16 -17.40 32.92
CA SER A 359 -4.40 -18.61 33.30
C SER A 359 -3.13 -18.84 32.46
N HIS A 360 -3.02 -18.17 31.31
CA HIS A 360 -1.84 -18.18 30.44
C HIS A 360 -1.18 -16.78 30.41
N GLY A 361 -1.18 -16.09 31.55
CA GLY A 361 -0.49 -14.80 31.75
C GLY A 361 -1.21 -13.57 31.20
N GLY A 362 -2.27 -13.72 30.40
CA GLY A 362 -3.09 -12.60 29.91
C GLY A 362 -2.45 -11.70 28.83
N GLY A 363 -1.25 -12.02 28.35
CA GLY A 363 -0.53 -11.24 27.34
C GLY A 363 -1.17 -11.30 25.95
N SER A 364 -0.62 -10.53 25.01
CA SER A 364 -1.19 -10.42 23.65
C SER A 364 -0.15 -10.20 22.57
N LEU A 365 -0.34 -10.81 21.40
CA LEU A 365 0.38 -10.44 20.18
C LEU A 365 -0.63 -9.93 19.14
N THR A 366 -0.59 -8.63 18.85
CA THR A 366 -1.42 -7.95 17.82
C THR A 366 -0.65 -7.95 16.51
N ALA A 367 -1.30 -8.24 15.38
CA ALA A 367 -0.61 -8.34 14.08
C ALA A 367 -1.18 -7.36 13.04
N LEU A 368 -0.28 -6.61 12.39
CA LEU A 368 -0.57 -5.75 11.24
C LEU A 368 0.20 -6.27 10.01
N PRO A 369 -0.30 -7.33 9.33
CA PRO A 369 0.26 -7.72 8.05
C PRO A 369 0.01 -6.64 7.00
N VAL A 370 1.04 -6.30 6.24
CA VAL A 370 0.94 -5.45 5.05
C VAL A 370 0.83 -6.35 3.82
N ILE A 371 -0.05 -5.99 2.89
CA ILE A 371 -0.14 -6.58 1.54
C ILE A 371 -0.08 -5.47 0.49
N GLU A 372 0.76 -5.67 -0.52
CA GLU A 372 0.79 -4.88 -1.73
C GLU A 372 -0.11 -5.50 -2.79
N THR A 373 -1.15 -4.77 -3.21
CA THR A 373 -1.95 -5.06 -4.41
C THR A 373 -1.24 -4.55 -5.66
N GLN A 374 -1.61 -5.09 -6.83
CA GLN A 374 -1.24 -4.51 -8.11
C GLN A 374 -2.50 -3.88 -8.73
N ALA A 375 -2.46 -2.57 -8.98
CA ALA A 375 -3.55 -1.79 -9.58
C ALA A 375 -4.93 -1.98 -8.90
N GLY A 376 -4.94 -2.04 -7.56
CA GLY A 376 -6.14 -2.19 -6.74
C GLY A 376 -6.76 -3.59 -6.72
N ASP A 377 -6.18 -4.58 -7.40
CA ASP A 377 -6.77 -5.92 -7.50
C ASP A 377 -6.72 -6.69 -6.17
N VAL A 378 -7.87 -6.76 -5.49
CA VAL A 378 -8.11 -7.58 -4.30
C VAL A 378 -8.49 -9.03 -4.61
N SER A 379 -8.81 -9.36 -5.86
CA SER A 379 -9.20 -10.71 -6.32
C SER A 379 -8.02 -11.61 -6.68
N ALA A 380 -6.80 -11.04 -6.73
CA ALA A 380 -5.55 -11.77 -6.79
C ALA A 380 -5.41 -12.77 -5.63
N TYR A 381 -4.65 -13.85 -5.85
CA TYR A 381 -4.70 -15.01 -4.96
C TYR A 381 -4.20 -14.71 -3.53
N ILE A 382 -3.08 -13.97 -3.39
CA ILE A 382 -2.51 -13.66 -2.07
C ILE A 382 -3.37 -12.66 -1.27
N PRO A 383 -3.84 -11.52 -1.82
CA PRO A 383 -4.81 -10.66 -1.16
C PRO A 383 -6.05 -11.42 -0.66
N THR A 384 -6.69 -12.22 -1.52
CA THR A 384 -7.88 -13.01 -1.17
C THR A 384 -7.61 -13.94 0.02
N ASN A 385 -6.48 -14.66 0.00
CA ASN A 385 -6.09 -15.55 1.09
C ASN A 385 -5.94 -14.78 2.42
N VAL A 386 -5.18 -13.67 2.42
CA VAL A 386 -4.90 -12.94 3.67
C VAL A 386 -6.14 -12.26 4.22
N ILE A 387 -7.01 -11.67 3.38
CA ILE A 387 -8.32 -11.11 3.79
C ILE A 387 -9.17 -12.15 4.53
N SER A 388 -9.16 -13.40 4.09
CA SER A 388 -9.92 -14.47 4.76
C SER A 388 -9.36 -14.87 6.13
N ILE A 389 -8.06 -14.65 6.37
CA ILE A 389 -7.34 -15.02 7.60
C ILE A 389 -7.40 -13.89 8.65
N THR A 390 -7.25 -12.62 8.25
CA THR A 390 -7.15 -11.47 9.16
C THR A 390 -8.50 -10.99 9.66
N ASP A 391 -8.64 -10.70 10.95
CA ASP A 391 -9.88 -10.24 11.60
C ASP A 391 -10.48 -8.97 10.97
N GLY A 392 -9.69 -8.17 10.28
CA GLY A 392 -10.17 -7.06 9.47
C GLY A 392 -9.16 -6.59 8.44
N GLN A 393 -9.52 -5.53 7.73
CA GLN A 393 -8.66 -4.87 6.75
C GLN A 393 -8.86 -3.34 6.73
N ILE A 394 -7.75 -2.64 6.56
CA ILE A 394 -7.61 -1.22 6.26
C ILE A 394 -7.20 -1.12 4.79
N PHE A 395 -8.12 -0.69 3.93
CA PHE A 395 -7.92 -0.61 2.50
C PHE A 395 -7.50 0.81 2.08
N LEU A 396 -6.31 0.94 1.47
CA LEU A 396 -5.75 2.22 1.03
C LEU A 396 -5.84 2.41 -0.48
N GLU A 397 -6.44 3.54 -0.89
CA GLU A 397 -6.69 3.86 -2.30
C GLU A 397 -5.77 4.95 -2.85
N THR A 398 -5.16 4.65 -3.99
CA THR A 398 -4.35 5.59 -4.77
C THR A 398 -5.15 6.85 -5.17
N GLU A 399 -6.44 6.72 -5.49
CA GLU A 399 -7.29 7.85 -5.87
C GLU A 399 -7.51 8.82 -4.70
N LEU A 400 -7.83 8.31 -3.51
CA LEU A 400 -8.00 9.13 -2.30
C LEU A 400 -6.70 9.87 -1.94
N PHE A 401 -5.55 9.19 -2.09
CA PHE A 401 -4.23 9.77 -1.84
C PHE A 401 -3.91 10.96 -2.75
N PHE A 402 -4.31 10.90 -4.03
CA PHE A 402 -4.18 11.99 -5.00
C PHE A 402 -5.22 13.10 -4.81
N LYS A 403 -6.44 12.76 -4.37
CA LYS A 403 -7.47 13.73 -3.92
C LYS A 403 -7.11 14.45 -2.60
N GLY A 404 -5.93 14.19 -2.02
CA GLY A 404 -5.46 14.85 -0.80
C GLY A 404 -6.08 14.31 0.50
N ILE A 405 -6.79 13.18 0.45
CA ILE A 405 -7.29 12.48 1.63
C ILE A 405 -6.17 11.57 2.13
N ARG A 406 -5.58 11.92 3.28
CA ARG A 406 -4.43 11.23 3.88
C ARG A 406 -4.65 11.13 5.39
N PRO A 407 -4.63 9.93 6.00
CA PRO A 407 -4.42 8.62 5.39
C PRO A 407 -5.51 8.24 4.38
N ALA A 408 -5.13 7.53 3.32
CA ALA A 408 -5.95 7.30 2.13
C ALA A 408 -6.95 6.13 2.28
N ILE A 409 -7.64 6.05 3.42
CA ILE A 409 -8.48 4.90 3.81
C ILE A 409 -9.84 4.95 3.09
N ASN A 410 -10.21 3.84 2.42
CA ASN A 410 -11.57 3.64 1.94
C ASN A 410 -12.47 3.17 3.10
N VAL A 411 -13.39 4.03 3.54
CA VAL A 411 -14.32 3.77 4.66
C VAL A 411 -15.27 2.58 4.43
N GLY A 412 -15.66 2.33 3.17
CA GLY A 412 -16.59 1.25 2.80
C GLY A 412 -15.89 -0.11 2.66
N LEU A 413 -14.69 -0.15 2.07
CA LEU A 413 -13.92 -1.39 1.91
C LEU A 413 -13.14 -1.80 3.18
N SER A 414 -12.91 -0.86 4.10
CA SER A 414 -12.20 -1.15 5.35
C SER A 414 -13.15 -1.62 6.45
N VAL A 415 -12.84 -2.76 7.08
CA VAL A 415 -13.71 -3.46 8.03
C VAL A 415 -12.87 -4.04 9.16
N SER A 416 -13.25 -3.80 10.42
CA SER A 416 -12.77 -4.59 11.57
C SER A 416 -13.91 -5.49 12.04
N ARG A 417 -13.72 -6.83 12.08
CA ARG A 417 -14.76 -7.76 12.57
C ARG A 417 -14.89 -7.78 14.10
N VAL A 418 -13.89 -7.30 14.83
CA VAL A 418 -13.98 -7.05 16.29
C VAL A 418 -14.80 -5.78 16.56
N GLY A 419 -14.64 -4.75 15.72
CA GLY A 419 -15.43 -3.53 15.75
C GLY A 419 -15.39 -2.81 17.10
N SER A 420 -16.52 -2.28 17.55
CA SER A 420 -16.61 -1.42 18.74
C SER A 420 -16.27 -2.11 20.09
N ALA A 421 -15.96 -3.41 20.11
CA ALA A 421 -15.37 -4.08 21.28
C ALA A 421 -13.89 -3.70 21.48
N ALA A 422 -13.21 -3.24 20.43
CA ALA A 422 -11.83 -2.73 20.45
C ALA A 422 -11.75 -1.20 20.62
N GLN A 423 -12.79 -0.54 21.10
CA GLN A 423 -12.82 0.92 21.33
C GLN A 423 -12.98 1.28 22.81
N THR A 424 -12.38 2.40 23.21
CA THR A 424 -12.76 3.10 24.46
C THR A 424 -14.23 3.52 24.38
N ARG A 425 -14.93 3.56 25.53
CA ARG A 425 -16.37 3.88 25.54
C ARG A 425 -16.65 5.29 25.02
N SER A 426 -15.77 6.25 25.29
CA SER A 426 -15.78 7.61 24.75
C SER A 426 -15.73 7.64 23.21
N MET A 427 -14.72 7.00 22.60
CA MET A 427 -14.64 6.88 21.13
C MET A 427 -15.86 6.18 20.54
N LYS A 428 -16.34 5.09 21.17
CA LYS A 428 -17.56 4.39 20.73
C LYS A 428 -18.81 5.27 20.77
N GLN A 429 -18.94 6.15 21.77
CA GLN A 429 -20.05 7.10 21.88
C GLN A 429 -20.04 8.15 20.76
N VAL A 430 -18.86 8.64 20.33
CA VAL A 430 -18.76 9.71 19.32
C VAL A 430 -18.66 9.20 17.88
N ALA A 431 -18.00 8.06 17.64
CA ALA A 431 -17.78 7.53 16.30
C ALA A 431 -18.88 6.55 15.83
N GLY A 432 -19.82 6.17 16.70
CA GLY A 432 -20.80 5.11 16.44
C GLY A 432 -21.67 5.30 15.19
N SER A 433 -22.10 6.53 14.90
CA SER A 433 -22.84 6.85 13.66
C SER A 433 -21.92 7.24 12.48
N MET A 434 -20.71 7.70 12.77
CA MET A 434 -19.79 8.32 11.80
C MET A 434 -19.48 7.43 10.60
N LYS A 435 -19.29 6.13 10.80
CA LYS A 435 -19.02 5.19 9.70
C LYS A 435 -20.20 5.03 8.75
N LEU A 436 -21.42 5.03 9.28
CA LEU A 436 -22.66 4.94 8.50
C LEU A 436 -22.93 6.25 7.76
N GLU A 437 -22.76 7.41 8.43
CA GLU A 437 -22.86 8.74 7.80
C GLU A 437 -21.86 8.91 6.65
N LEU A 438 -20.61 8.46 6.82
CA LEU A 438 -19.59 8.50 5.75
C LEU A 438 -19.83 7.51 4.61
N ALA A 439 -20.47 6.36 4.87
CA ALA A 439 -20.88 5.42 3.84
C ALA A 439 -22.01 6.01 2.98
N GLN A 440 -23.07 6.50 3.63
CA GLN A 440 -24.19 7.20 2.97
C GLN A 440 -23.70 8.42 2.18
N TYR A 441 -22.78 9.21 2.75
CA TYR A 441 -22.14 10.32 2.04
C TYR A 441 -21.47 9.86 0.75
N ARG A 442 -20.71 8.75 0.75
CA ARG A 442 -20.04 8.25 -0.46
C ARG A 442 -21.03 7.80 -1.54
N GLU A 443 -22.10 7.10 -1.16
CA GLU A 443 -23.17 6.69 -2.07
C GLU A 443 -23.80 7.92 -2.73
N VAL A 444 -24.25 8.88 -1.92
CA VAL A 444 -24.91 10.09 -2.38
C VAL A 444 -23.97 11.01 -3.17
N ALA A 445 -22.70 11.11 -2.80
CA ALA A 445 -21.71 11.94 -3.51
C ALA A 445 -21.41 11.43 -4.93
N ALA A 446 -21.62 10.14 -5.22
CA ALA A 446 -21.54 9.62 -6.58
C ALA A 446 -22.72 10.09 -7.45
N PHE A 447 -23.94 10.12 -6.89
CA PHE A 447 -25.14 10.59 -7.60
C PHE A 447 -25.23 12.12 -7.71
N ALA A 448 -24.77 12.85 -6.70
CA ALA A 448 -24.80 14.31 -6.63
C ALA A 448 -23.99 15.00 -7.75
N GLN A 449 -23.09 14.29 -8.43
CA GLN A 449 -22.37 14.81 -9.61
C GLN A 449 -23.28 14.97 -10.86
N PHE A 450 -24.47 14.36 -10.85
CA PHE A 450 -25.39 14.33 -11.98
C PHE A 450 -26.74 15.03 -11.71
N GLY A 451 -27.00 15.44 -10.46
CA GLY A 451 -28.24 16.11 -10.06
C GLY A 451 -28.06 17.62 -9.94
N SER A 452 -28.91 18.40 -10.63
CA SER A 452 -28.94 19.87 -10.54
C SER A 452 -29.73 20.41 -9.34
N ASP A 453 -30.72 19.66 -8.88
CA ASP A 453 -31.53 19.98 -7.71
C ASP A 453 -31.49 18.80 -6.73
N LEU A 454 -31.19 19.09 -5.46
CA LEU A 454 -30.98 18.12 -4.40
C LEU A 454 -31.80 18.56 -3.19
N ASP A 455 -32.58 17.65 -2.61
CA ASP A 455 -33.37 17.94 -1.43
C ASP A 455 -32.51 18.36 -0.23
N GLN A 456 -33.12 19.06 0.74
CA GLN A 456 -32.40 19.63 1.87
C GLN A 456 -31.70 18.57 2.76
N ALA A 457 -32.23 17.35 2.85
CA ALA A 457 -31.61 16.29 3.64
C ALA A 457 -30.35 15.75 2.93
N THR A 458 -30.44 15.52 1.62
CA THR A 458 -29.32 15.18 0.74
C THR A 458 -28.22 16.26 0.77
N GLN A 459 -28.60 17.54 0.68
CA GLN A 459 -27.63 18.65 0.83
C GLN A 459 -26.95 18.64 2.20
N ASN A 460 -27.68 18.40 3.29
CA ASN A 460 -27.12 18.36 4.64
C ASN A 460 -26.15 17.17 4.82
N LEU A 461 -26.49 16.00 4.28
CA LEU A 461 -25.63 14.82 4.27
C LEU A 461 -24.31 15.11 3.52
N LEU A 462 -24.38 15.72 2.33
CA LEU A 462 -23.20 16.11 1.56
C LEU A 462 -22.34 17.14 2.30
N ARG A 463 -22.97 18.18 2.87
CA ARG A 463 -22.27 19.20 3.66
C ARG A 463 -21.53 18.58 4.84
N ARG A 464 -22.18 17.70 5.62
CA ARG A 464 -21.56 17.02 6.76
C ARG A 464 -20.48 16.02 6.34
N GLY A 465 -20.74 15.20 5.32
CA GLY A 465 -19.80 14.18 4.86
C GLY A 465 -18.48 14.75 4.34
N VAL A 466 -18.51 15.90 3.64
CA VAL A 466 -17.30 16.66 3.29
C VAL A 466 -16.53 17.07 4.55
N ARG A 467 -17.23 17.63 5.56
CA ARG A 467 -16.62 18.09 6.82
C ARG A 467 -15.98 16.96 7.60
N LEU A 468 -16.69 15.83 7.76
CA LEU A 468 -16.16 14.62 8.39
C LEU A 468 -14.94 14.07 7.63
N THR A 469 -14.93 14.16 6.29
CA THR A 469 -13.77 13.74 5.46
C THR A 469 -12.55 14.63 5.68
N GLU A 470 -12.72 15.95 5.83
CA GLU A 470 -11.63 16.87 6.19
C GLU A 470 -11.09 16.60 7.60
N ILE A 471 -11.96 16.40 8.60
CA ILE A 471 -11.57 16.08 9.99
C ILE A 471 -10.73 14.80 10.07
N LEU A 472 -10.97 13.83 9.18
CA LEU A 472 -10.20 12.59 9.15
C LEU A 472 -8.81 12.73 8.53
N LYS A 473 -8.47 13.85 7.90
CA LYS A 473 -7.11 14.10 7.38
C LYS A 473 -6.13 14.26 8.54
N GLN A 474 -4.94 13.68 8.40
CA GLN A 474 -3.91 13.72 9.43
C GLN A 474 -2.52 13.71 8.79
N GLY A 475 -1.62 14.53 9.34
CA GLY A 475 -0.22 14.55 8.94
C GLY A 475 0.51 13.28 9.35
N GLN A 476 1.43 12.82 8.51
CA GLN A 476 2.31 11.70 8.81
C GLN A 476 3.25 12.01 9.99
N TYR A 477 3.52 11.03 10.84
CA TYR A 477 4.33 11.16 12.06
C TYR A 477 3.75 12.09 13.13
N VAL A 478 2.44 12.38 13.08
CA VAL A 478 1.74 13.20 14.08
C VAL A 478 0.60 12.39 14.74
N PRO A 479 0.89 11.33 15.53
CA PRO A 479 -0.14 10.55 16.20
C PRO A 479 -0.81 11.36 17.33
N MET A 480 -2.15 11.29 17.40
CA MET A 480 -2.98 12.04 18.35
C MET A 480 -3.41 11.18 19.54
N ALA A 481 -3.46 11.77 20.73
CA ALA A 481 -3.92 11.04 21.92
C ALA A 481 -5.44 10.78 21.84
N ILE A 482 -5.94 9.71 22.47
CA ILE A 482 -7.33 9.25 22.25
C ILE A 482 -8.35 10.29 22.73
N GLU A 483 -8.08 10.97 23.83
CA GLU A 483 -8.87 12.07 24.37
C GLU A 483 -8.92 13.28 23.42
N GLU A 484 -7.83 13.58 22.72
CA GLU A 484 -7.77 14.63 21.69
C GLU A 484 -8.60 14.25 20.46
N GLN A 485 -8.46 13.00 20.00
CA GLN A 485 -9.26 12.47 18.89
C GLN A 485 -10.76 12.52 19.22
N VAL A 486 -11.15 12.12 20.43
CA VAL A 486 -12.56 12.16 20.88
C VAL A 486 -13.12 13.58 20.79
N CYS A 487 -12.39 14.59 21.29
CA CYS A 487 -12.84 15.99 21.20
C CYS A 487 -12.98 16.49 19.76
N VAL A 488 -12.04 16.14 18.88
CA VAL A 488 -12.07 16.54 17.46
C VAL A 488 -13.22 15.84 16.71
N ILE A 489 -13.37 14.52 16.84
CA ILE A 489 -14.47 13.76 16.21
C ILE A 489 -15.84 14.22 16.72
N TYR A 490 -15.96 14.50 18.03
CA TYR A 490 -17.17 15.05 18.64
C TYR A 490 -17.64 16.35 17.94
N SER A 491 -16.71 17.27 17.65
CA SER A 491 -17.04 18.55 17.01
C SER A 491 -17.65 18.40 15.60
N GLY A 492 -17.20 17.38 14.85
CA GLY A 492 -17.75 17.02 13.55
C GLY A 492 -19.10 16.32 13.64
N VAL A 493 -19.19 15.23 14.40
CA VAL A 493 -20.37 14.36 14.43
C VAL A 493 -21.58 15.05 15.07
N ARG A 494 -21.38 15.96 16.04
CA ARG A 494 -22.46 16.79 16.61
C ARG A 494 -22.92 17.93 15.68
N GLY A 495 -22.27 18.13 14.54
CA GLY A 495 -22.64 19.15 13.55
C GLY A 495 -22.22 20.58 13.88
N TYR A 496 -21.37 20.81 14.88
CA TYR A 496 -20.90 22.17 15.21
C TYR A 496 -20.09 22.81 14.07
N LEU A 497 -19.47 21.97 13.23
CA LEU A 497 -18.71 22.39 12.05
C LEU A 497 -19.57 22.53 10.77
N ASP A 498 -20.87 22.23 10.80
CA ASP A 498 -21.75 22.25 9.62
C ASP A 498 -21.85 23.64 8.97
N LYS A 499 -21.56 24.72 9.71
CA LYS A 499 -21.50 26.11 9.20
C LYS A 499 -20.11 26.56 8.71
N LEU A 500 -19.03 25.88 9.09
CA LEU A 500 -17.67 26.27 8.73
C LEU A 500 -17.36 25.86 7.29
N ASP A 501 -16.57 26.65 6.57
CA ASP A 501 -16.10 26.29 5.23
C ASP A 501 -15.15 25.07 5.27
N PRO A 502 -15.27 24.08 4.35
CA PRO A 502 -14.41 22.90 4.31
C PRO A 502 -12.91 23.19 4.37
N SER A 503 -12.44 24.23 3.68
CA SER A 503 -11.01 24.59 3.65
C SER A 503 -10.46 25.00 5.01
N LYS A 504 -11.31 25.54 5.90
CA LYS A 504 -10.91 26.06 7.21
C LYS A 504 -10.91 24.99 8.31
N ILE A 505 -11.37 23.77 8.03
CA ILE A 505 -11.48 22.69 9.03
C ILE A 505 -10.12 22.24 9.54
N THR A 506 -9.13 22.10 8.66
CA THR A 506 -7.76 21.71 9.06
C THR A 506 -7.12 22.78 9.95
N GLN A 507 -7.40 24.07 9.70
CA GLN A 507 -6.96 25.17 10.56
C GLN A 507 -7.71 25.17 11.90
N PHE A 508 -9.04 25.03 11.87
CA PHE A 508 -9.87 24.90 13.07
C PHE A 508 -9.33 23.79 13.99
N GLU A 509 -9.04 22.61 13.45
CA GLU A 509 -8.53 21.49 14.25
C GLU A 509 -7.20 21.84 14.93
N ALA A 510 -6.25 22.41 14.19
CA ALA A 510 -4.94 22.79 14.72
C ALA A 510 -5.05 23.85 15.84
N GLU A 511 -5.91 24.86 15.67
CA GLU A 511 -6.14 25.89 16.69
C GLU A 511 -6.95 25.36 17.88
N PHE A 512 -7.94 24.50 17.65
CA PHE A 512 -8.77 23.88 18.68
C PHE A 512 -7.95 22.91 19.55
N LEU A 513 -7.10 22.08 18.95
CA LEU A 513 -6.15 21.25 19.70
C LEU A 513 -5.18 22.07 20.54
N LYS A 514 -4.72 23.23 20.03
CA LYS A 514 -3.89 24.16 20.80
C LYS A 514 -4.65 24.75 21.99
N HIS A 515 -5.93 25.13 21.82
CA HIS A 515 -6.79 25.58 22.91
C HIS A 515 -7.03 24.47 23.94
N LEU A 516 -7.34 23.25 23.51
CA LEU A 516 -7.55 22.11 24.42
C LEU A 516 -6.31 21.82 25.28
N ARG A 517 -5.12 21.76 24.66
CA ARG A 517 -3.84 21.54 25.33
C ARG A 517 -3.42 22.68 26.26
N GLY A 518 -3.80 23.92 25.94
CA GLY A 518 -3.45 25.11 26.72
C GLY A 518 -4.40 25.37 27.90
N SER A 519 -5.71 25.34 27.65
CA SER A 519 -6.73 25.84 28.56
C SER A 519 -7.66 24.78 29.14
N GLN A 520 -7.76 23.60 28.53
CA GLN A 520 -8.77 22.57 28.88
C GLN A 520 -8.13 21.21 29.25
N GLN A 521 -6.93 21.22 29.82
CA GLN A 521 -6.21 19.98 30.19
C GLN A 521 -7.00 19.10 31.16
N ASP A 522 -7.78 19.69 32.08
CA ASP A 522 -8.54 18.91 33.06
C ASP A 522 -9.72 18.16 32.42
N LEU A 523 -10.29 18.68 31.33
CA LEU A 523 -11.27 17.97 30.51
C LEU A 523 -10.63 16.77 29.78
N LEU A 524 -9.44 16.96 29.19
CA LEU A 524 -8.67 15.87 28.56
C LEU A 524 -8.31 14.77 29.57
N LYS A 525 -7.81 15.13 30.76
CA LYS A 525 -7.53 14.18 31.86
C LYS A 525 -8.78 13.42 32.29
N THR A 526 -9.93 14.11 32.40
CA THR A 526 -11.21 13.48 32.77
C THR A 526 -11.63 12.44 31.73
N ILE A 527 -11.55 12.77 30.43
CA ILE A 527 -11.89 11.85 29.34
C ILE A 527 -10.94 10.64 29.31
N ALA A 528 -9.63 10.86 29.52
CA ALA A 528 -8.63 9.81 29.56
C ALA A 528 -8.82 8.86 30.77
N ALA A 529 -9.10 9.39 31.96
CA ALA A 529 -9.25 8.61 33.18
C ALA A 529 -10.58 7.86 33.26
N GLU A 530 -11.69 8.48 32.88
CA GLU A 530 -13.01 7.83 32.91
C GLU A 530 -13.25 6.90 31.71
N GLY A 531 -12.62 7.17 30.56
CA GLY A 531 -12.77 6.40 29.33
C GLY A 531 -14.17 6.47 28.70
N LYS A 532 -15.05 7.35 29.19
CA LYS A 532 -16.45 7.58 28.76
C LYS A 532 -16.77 9.08 28.79
N ILE A 533 -17.77 9.51 28.03
CA ILE A 533 -18.36 10.84 28.13
C ILE A 533 -19.62 10.73 28.99
N ASN A 534 -19.62 11.40 30.14
CA ASN A 534 -20.81 11.63 30.98
C ASN A 534 -21.52 12.92 30.55
N GLU A 535 -22.76 13.13 31.00
CA GLU A 535 -23.54 14.34 30.73
C GLU A 535 -22.79 15.63 31.09
N GLN A 536 -22.16 15.69 32.28
CA GLN A 536 -21.34 16.83 32.68
C GLN A 536 -20.13 17.09 31.75
N SER A 537 -19.57 16.05 31.16
CA SER A 537 -18.45 16.15 30.21
C SER A 537 -18.94 16.52 28.81
N ASP A 538 -20.12 16.06 28.40
CA ASP A 538 -20.80 16.44 27.14
C ASP A 538 -21.20 17.92 27.17
N GLU A 539 -21.79 18.41 28.26
CA GLU A 539 -22.10 19.84 28.44
C GLU A 539 -20.86 20.73 28.42
N LYS A 540 -19.78 20.34 29.13
CA LYS A 540 -18.51 21.06 29.09
C LYS A 540 -17.88 21.04 27.69
N LEU A 541 -17.85 19.89 27.01
CA LEU A 541 -17.35 19.78 25.64
C LEU A 541 -18.13 20.69 24.69
N LYS A 542 -19.46 20.68 24.79
CA LYS A 542 -20.34 21.56 24.00
C LYS A 542 -20.02 23.04 24.25
N GLN A 543 -19.94 23.47 25.50
CA GLN A 543 -19.58 24.86 25.86
C GLN A 543 -18.20 25.26 25.33
N VAL A 544 -17.19 24.39 25.47
CA VAL A 544 -15.83 24.64 24.96
C VAL A 544 -15.83 24.78 23.43
N VAL A 545 -16.56 23.91 22.71
CA VAL A 545 -16.64 23.98 21.25
C VAL A 545 -17.42 25.23 20.79
N THR A 546 -18.56 25.56 21.41
CA THR A 546 -19.33 26.75 21.03
C THR A 546 -18.57 28.03 21.31
N ASN A 547 -18.03 28.19 22.52
CA ASN A 547 -17.30 29.41 22.90
C ASN A 547 -16.08 29.63 22.00
N PHE A 548 -15.34 28.55 21.67
CA PHE A 548 -14.21 28.64 20.74
C PHE A 548 -14.65 29.02 19.32
N LEU A 549 -15.77 28.47 18.82
CA LEU A 549 -16.34 28.83 17.52
C LEU A 549 -16.90 30.27 17.49
N ASP A 550 -17.41 30.79 18.61
CA ASP A 550 -17.91 32.16 18.71
C ASP A 550 -16.75 33.17 18.82
N GLU A 551 -15.76 32.92 19.70
CA GLU A 551 -14.54 33.74 19.84
C GLU A 551 -13.74 33.83 18.54
N LYS A 552 -13.65 32.72 17.80
CA LYS A 552 -12.93 32.66 16.51
C LYS A 552 -13.82 32.89 15.29
N GLY A 553 -15.14 32.93 15.44
CA GLY A 553 -16.09 33.09 14.33
C GLY A 553 -15.85 34.37 13.53
N GLY A 554 -15.50 35.46 14.20
CA GLY A 554 -15.11 36.72 13.56
C GLY A 554 -13.79 36.66 12.78
N GLY A 555 -12.86 35.74 13.12
CA GLY A 555 -11.59 35.55 12.41
C GLY A 555 -11.63 34.43 11.35
N LEU A 556 -12.49 33.43 11.53
CA LEU A 556 -12.72 32.34 10.59
C LEU A 556 -13.84 32.64 9.59
N GLY A 557 -14.44 33.83 9.62
CA GLY A 557 -15.43 34.29 8.65
C GLY A 557 -16.76 33.54 8.75
N VAL A 558 -17.31 33.42 9.96
CA VAL A 558 -18.70 33.00 10.18
C VAL A 558 -19.58 34.24 10.17
N GLU A 559 -19.98 34.70 8.97
CA GLU A 559 -21.08 35.66 8.88
C GLU A 559 -22.36 34.98 9.34
N LEU A 560 -22.84 35.39 10.52
CA LEU A 560 -24.20 35.11 10.95
C LEU A 560 -25.16 35.89 10.04
N ALA A 561 -25.61 35.23 8.97
CA ALA A 561 -26.56 35.80 8.02
C ALA A 561 -27.86 36.23 8.73
N THR A 562 -27.96 37.52 9.04
CA THR A 562 -29.22 38.16 9.42
C THR A 562 -30.15 38.19 8.21
N PRO A 563 -31.44 37.86 8.36
CA PRO A 563 -32.39 37.96 7.26
C PRO A 563 -32.65 39.43 6.90
N PHE A 564 -32.95 39.67 5.62
CA PHE A 564 -33.20 40.98 4.97
C PHE A 564 -31.98 41.86 4.66
N CYS A 565 -31.51 41.77 3.41
CA CYS A 565 -30.90 42.92 2.74
C CYS A 565 -32.00 43.79 2.12
N LYS A 566 -32.08 45.07 2.51
CA LYS A 566 -32.86 46.09 1.80
C LYS A 566 -31.95 46.74 0.76
N ILE A 567 -32.39 46.76 -0.50
CA ILE A 567 -31.73 47.52 -1.57
C ILE A 567 -32.17 48.98 -1.49
N THR A 568 -31.22 49.91 -1.48
CA THR A 568 -31.46 51.34 -1.73
C THR A 568 -30.49 51.84 -2.78
N ASN A 569 -31.01 52.30 -3.91
CA ASN A 569 -30.21 52.85 -5.01
C ASN A 569 -29.75 54.27 -4.69
N THR A 570 -28.49 54.58 -5.01
CA THR A 570 -28.02 55.95 -5.24
C THR A 570 -27.03 55.94 -6.40
N THR A 571 -27.25 56.82 -7.37
CA THR A 571 -26.45 57.00 -8.58
C THR A 571 -25.71 58.33 -8.51
N GLU A 572 -24.38 58.33 -8.66
CA GLU A 572 -23.62 59.56 -8.90
C GLU A 572 -22.63 59.40 -10.05
N THR A 573 -22.58 60.42 -10.89
CA THR A 573 -21.76 60.57 -12.10
C THR A 573 -20.55 61.46 -11.82
N VAL A 574 -19.38 61.18 -12.41
CA VAL A 574 -18.21 62.08 -12.34
C VAL A 574 -17.58 62.30 -13.72
N GLU A 575 -17.12 63.52 -13.96
CA GLU A 575 -16.76 64.14 -15.24
C GLU A 575 -15.34 63.82 -15.75
N GLU A 576 -15.10 63.97 -17.05
CA GLU A 576 -13.76 64.03 -17.65
C GLU A 576 -13.08 65.40 -17.45
N ARG A 577 -11.76 65.42 -17.18
CA ARG A 577 -10.88 66.56 -17.50
C ARG A 577 -9.48 66.12 -17.95
N SER A 578 -8.91 66.90 -18.86
CA SER A 578 -7.65 66.65 -19.55
C SER A 578 -6.49 67.54 -19.05
N SER A 579 -5.23 67.08 -19.21
CA SER A 579 -4.03 67.94 -19.32
C SER A 579 -2.80 67.13 -19.78
N THR A 580 -1.68 67.82 -20.07
CA THR A 580 -0.66 67.40 -21.07
C THR A 580 0.79 67.31 -20.56
N GLN A 581 1.66 66.74 -21.42
CA GLN A 581 3.14 66.87 -21.54
C GLN A 581 4.08 65.81 -20.91
N GLY A 582 4.88 65.17 -21.79
CA GLY A 582 6.35 65.30 -21.75
C GLY A 582 7.23 64.14 -21.24
N GLY A 583 8.14 63.64 -22.09
CA GLY A 583 9.41 63.01 -21.66
C GLY A 583 9.66 61.55 -22.09
N ARG A 584 10.87 61.25 -22.60
CA ARG A 584 11.32 59.90 -23.01
C ARG A 584 12.11 59.19 -21.89
N SER A 585 11.85 57.90 -21.63
CA SER A 585 12.72 56.79 -22.12
C SER A 585 12.51 55.44 -21.39
N LYS A 586 12.84 54.36 -22.11
CA LYS A 586 12.98 52.94 -21.71
C LYS A 586 11.70 52.20 -21.29
N ALA A 587 11.56 51.00 -21.85
CA ALA A 587 10.37 50.16 -21.79
C ALA A 587 10.43 49.17 -20.61
N GLY A 588 9.26 48.82 -20.06
CA GLY A 588 9.19 47.71 -19.12
C GLY A 588 8.00 47.64 -18.16
N GLN A 589 6.75 47.90 -18.57
CA GLN A 589 5.60 47.24 -17.93
C GLN A 589 4.27 47.33 -18.72
N VAL A 590 3.45 46.33 -18.41
CA VAL A 590 2.08 45.98 -18.80
C VAL A 590 1.06 47.13 -18.79
N THR A 591 0.16 47.16 -19.77
CA THR A 591 -1.29 47.36 -19.52
C THR A 591 -2.15 46.85 -20.68
N GLU A 592 -3.39 46.50 -20.36
CA GLU A 592 -4.38 45.87 -21.23
C GLU A 592 -5.04 46.87 -22.19
N ILE A 593 -5.76 46.35 -23.20
CA ILE A 593 -6.81 47.10 -23.88
C ILE A 593 -8.15 46.49 -23.47
N MET A 594 -8.92 47.22 -22.67
CA MET A 594 -10.35 46.97 -22.49
C MET A 594 -11.12 47.36 -23.76
N MET A 595 -12.20 46.63 -24.05
CA MET A 595 -13.31 47.09 -24.87
C MET A 595 -14.58 46.87 -24.05
N GLY A 596 -15.15 47.95 -23.51
CA GLY A 596 -16.50 47.94 -22.91
C GLY A 596 -17.56 48.23 -23.97
N GLY A 597 -18.78 47.72 -23.76
CA GLY A 597 -19.90 47.90 -24.70
C GLY A 597 -21.09 46.97 -24.42
N ASP A 598 -21.76 47.25 -23.30
CA ASP A 598 -23.18 47.05 -22.94
C ASP A 598 -23.98 45.75 -23.25
N GLU A 599 -24.83 45.45 -22.26
CA GLU A 599 -25.98 44.52 -22.18
C GLU A 599 -25.78 42.99 -22.10
N GLU A 600 -26.69 42.39 -21.33
CA GLU A 600 -26.65 41.02 -20.80
C GLU A 600 -27.11 39.96 -21.80
N SER A 601 -26.46 38.79 -21.81
CA SER A 601 -27.12 37.49 -21.56
C SER A 601 -26.13 36.32 -21.65
N ARG A 602 -26.42 35.24 -20.89
CA ARG A 602 -25.51 34.13 -20.59
C ARG A 602 -25.56 32.99 -21.63
N GLU A 603 -24.42 32.28 -21.76
CA GLU A 603 -24.19 30.81 -21.80
C GLU A 603 -25.09 29.92 -22.72
N GLU A 604 -24.70 28.78 -23.29
CA GLU A 604 -23.78 27.67 -22.94
C GLU A 604 -23.10 27.08 -24.22
N VAL A 605 -22.22 26.05 -24.25
CA VAL A 605 -21.10 25.53 -23.43
C VAL A 605 -20.38 24.48 -24.32
N SER A 606 -19.04 24.36 -24.27
CA SER A 606 -18.31 23.06 -24.26
C SER A 606 -16.78 23.19 -24.30
N THR A 607 -16.19 23.34 -23.11
CA THR A 607 -14.87 22.84 -22.69
C THR A 607 -13.63 23.13 -23.55
N LEU A 608 -12.81 24.08 -23.09
CA LEU A 608 -11.36 24.03 -23.25
C LEU A 608 -10.71 24.64 -21.99
N THR A 609 -10.19 23.78 -21.11
CA THR A 609 -9.64 24.18 -19.81
C THR A 609 -8.17 23.80 -19.72
N VAL A 610 -7.31 24.77 -19.41
CA VAL A 610 -5.90 24.58 -19.06
C VAL A 610 -5.64 25.31 -17.75
N GLY A 611 -5.00 24.64 -16.79
CA GLY A 611 -4.48 25.30 -15.58
C GLY A 611 -4.71 24.51 -14.29
N LEU A 612 -3.65 23.83 -13.82
CA LEU A 612 -3.46 23.53 -12.39
C LEU A 612 -2.17 24.21 -11.96
N GLN A 613 -2.27 25.19 -11.06
CA GLN A 613 -1.11 25.77 -10.38
C GLN A 613 -0.77 24.95 -9.14
N ARG A 614 0.53 24.90 -8.81
CA ARG A 614 1.00 24.39 -7.52
C ARG A 614 2.14 25.28 -7.04
N GLU A 615 2.04 25.78 -5.82
CA GLU A 615 3.12 26.54 -5.19
C GLU A 615 4.33 25.64 -4.87
N SER A 616 5.52 26.23 -4.93
CA SER A 616 6.74 25.65 -4.40
C SER A 616 7.57 26.72 -3.67
N VAL A 617 8.39 26.28 -2.73
CA VAL A 617 8.96 27.10 -1.64
C VAL A 617 10.01 28.14 -2.10
N PHE A 618 10.33 28.23 -3.40
CA PHE A 618 11.41 29.09 -3.92
C PHE A 618 11.02 30.02 -5.09
N GLY A 619 9.72 30.30 -5.29
CA GLY A 619 9.29 31.54 -5.96
C GLY A 619 9.57 31.73 -7.46
N ILE A 620 10.02 30.70 -8.19
CA ILE A 620 10.19 30.76 -9.65
C ILE A 620 9.35 29.64 -10.30
N THR A 621 8.28 30.02 -11.00
CA THR A 621 7.38 29.12 -11.72
C THR A 621 7.84 28.89 -13.17
N HIS A 622 7.85 27.64 -13.60
CA HIS A 622 7.89 27.26 -15.02
C HIS A 622 6.72 26.31 -15.30
N SER A 623 5.91 26.62 -16.30
CA SER A 623 4.79 25.78 -16.72
C SER A 623 5.30 24.64 -17.59
N GLN A 624 5.04 23.38 -17.20
CA GLN A 624 5.19 22.22 -18.07
C GLN A 624 3.82 21.56 -18.29
N ILE A 625 3.54 21.19 -19.55
CA ILE A 625 2.33 20.49 -19.99
C ILE A 625 2.82 19.22 -20.69
N ASP A 626 2.58 18.06 -20.08
CA ASP A 626 3.16 16.80 -20.57
C ASP A 626 2.43 16.23 -21.82
N HIS A 627 1.15 16.58 -22.03
CA HIS A 627 0.42 16.21 -23.24
C HIS A 627 -0.80 17.11 -23.49
N ILE A 628 -1.20 17.24 -24.76
CA ILE A 628 -2.44 17.91 -25.19
C ILE A 628 -3.23 16.94 -26.08
N MET A 629 -4.45 16.59 -25.67
CA MET A 629 -5.37 15.78 -26.45
C MET A 629 -6.27 16.64 -27.31
N ILE A 630 -6.27 16.42 -28.63
CA ILE A 630 -7.08 17.18 -29.59
C ILE A 630 -8.02 16.24 -30.34
N ASN A 631 -9.32 16.53 -30.29
CA ASN A 631 -10.35 15.75 -30.98
C ASN A 631 -10.09 15.73 -32.50
N ARG A 632 -10.18 14.54 -33.12
CA ARG A 632 -9.88 14.29 -34.55
C ARG A 632 -10.48 15.32 -35.52
N LYS A 633 -11.65 15.87 -35.21
CA LYS A 633 -12.34 16.89 -36.02
C LYS A 633 -11.48 18.15 -36.28
N TRP A 634 -10.64 18.52 -35.32
CA TRP A 634 -9.82 19.74 -35.36
C TRP A 634 -8.39 19.53 -35.86
N ARG A 635 -8.01 18.31 -36.26
CA ARG A 635 -6.65 17.97 -36.71
C ARG A 635 -6.16 18.82 -37.89
N ARG A 636 -7.07 19.33 -38.74
CA ARG A 636 -6.75 20.18 -39.90
C ARG A 636 -6.49 21.65 -39.54
N SER A 637 -6.81 22.08 -38.32
CA SER A 637 -6.61 23.44 -37.82
C SER A 637 -5.23 23.66 -37.18
N LEU A 638 -4.45 22.60 -36.95
CA LEU A 638 -3.04 22.70 -36.54
C LEU A 638 -2.14 23.02 -37.74
N GLN A 639 -1.23 23.95 -37.52
CA GLN A 639 -0.19 24.38 -38.46
C GLN A 639 1.14 24.55 -37.70
N ASP A 640 2.25 24.47 -38.43
CA ASP A 640 3.62 24.75 -37.93
C ASP A 640 3.97 24.03 -36.60
N VAL A 641 3.80 22.69 -36.58
CA VAL A 641 4.18 21.84 -35.44
C VAL A 641 5.70 21.63 -35.45
N ARG A 642 6.39 22.07 -34.41
CA ARG A 642 7.85 21.96 -34.24
C ARG A 642 8.19 21.24 -32.96
N VAL A 643 9.19 20.35 -33.04
CA VAL A 643 9.73 19.64 -31.88
C VAL A 643 11.14 20.18 -31.60
N MET A 644 11.38 20.65 -30.38
CA MET A 644 12.69 21.14 -29.94
C MET A 644 13.28 20.24 -28.86
N ARG A 645 14.56 19.91 -28.99
CA ARG A 645 15.36 19.34 -27.90
C ARG A 645 15.79 20.47 -26.97
N GLN A 646 15.47 20.37 -25.68
CA GLN A 646 16.05 21.24 -24.66
C GLN A 646 17.46 20.76 -24.27
N ALA A 647 18.21 21.65 -23.61
CA ALA A 647 19.61 21.43 -23.24
C ALA A 647 19.81 20.84 -21.83
N ASP A 648 18.72 20.56 -21.10
CA ASP A 648 18.78 20.02 -19.74
C ASP A 648 18.99 18.51 -19.73
N ILE A 649 20.12 18.09 -19.17
CA ILE A 649 20.52 16.68 -19.07
C ILE A 649 19.72 16.03 -17.92
N GLY A 650 18.61 15.35 -18.25
CA GLY A 650 17.91 14.52 -17.26
C GLY A 650 16.44 14.18 -17.52
N ILE A 651 15.81 14.61 -18.62
CA ILE A 651 14.38 14.35 -18.89
C ILE A 651 14.20 13.83 -20.33
N ASP A 652 13.53 12.69 -20.49
CA ASP A 652 13.31 11.99 -21.78
C ASP A 652 12.16 12.58 -22.62
N HIS A 653 11.87 13.89 -22.49
CA HIS A 653 10.70 14.54 -23.09
C HIS A 653 11.12 15.68 -24.03
N ASN A 654 10.52 15.74 -25.22
CA ASN A 654 10.79 16.80 -26.20
C ASN A 654 9.69 17.87 -26.15
N LEU A 655 10.07 19.14 -26.19
CA LEU A 655 9.13 20.26 -26.24
C LEU A 655 8.43 20.31 -27.61
N VAL A 656 7.10 20.41 -27.63
CA VAL A 656 6.31 20.53 -28.87
C VAL A 656 5.60 21.89 -28.90
N LEU A 657 5.88 22.67 -29.94
CA LEU A 657 5.22 23.94 -30.27
C LEU A 657 4.29 23.73 -31.46
N ALA A 658 3.11 24.33 -31.47
CA ALA A 658 2.17 24.28 -32.58
C ALA A 658 1.34 25.57 -32.66
N LYS A 659 0.94 25.96 -33.87
CA LYS A 659 0.06 27.10 -34.14
C LYS A 659 -1.33 26.58 -34.52
N LEU A 660 -2.39 27.23 -34.05
CA LEU A 660 -3.77 26.86 -34.37
C LEU A 660 -4.48 28.03 -35.07
N THR A 661 -5.16 27.75 -36.19
CA THR A 661 -5.90 28.76 -36.96
C THR A 661 -7.39 28.40 -36.97
N LEU A 662 -8.24 29.33 -36.55
CA LEU A 662 -9.69 29.17 -36.46
C LEU A 662 -10.40 30.23 -37.32
N GLU A 663 -11.27 29.79 -38.23
CA GLU A 663 -12.17 30.67 -38.97
C GLU A 663 -13.59 30.59 -38.39
N PHE A 664 -14.14 31.74 -38.01
CA PHE A 664 -15.53 31.84 -37.55
C PHE A 664 -16.42 32.33 -38.70
N ARG A 665 -17.42 31.52 -39.09
CA ARG A 665 -18.47 31.95 -40.02
C ARG A 665 -19.65 32.55 -39.28
N LYS A 666 -20.03 33.77 -39.64
CA LYS A 666 -21.24 34.43 -39.13
C LYS A 666 -22.46 33.77 -39.79
N SER A 667 -23.30 33.11 -38.99
CA SER A 667 -24.57 32.53 -39.46
C SER A 667 -25.68 33.58 -39.41
N THR A 668 -26.37 33.81 -40.52
CA THR A 668 -27.57 34.66 -40.60
C THR A 668 -28.79 33.83 -40.96
N VAL A 669 -29.49 33.35 -39.92
CA VAL A 669 -30.89 32.89 -40.00
C VAL A 669 -31.60 33.44 -38.77
N GLY A 670 -32.81 33.98 -38.91
CA GLY A 670 -33.44 34.72 -37.82
C GLY A 670 -34.97 34.68 -37.81
N LYS A 671 -35.52 35.46 -36.85
CA LYS A 671 -36.93 35.70 -36.52
C LYS A 671 -37.67 34.54 -35.81
N SER A 672 -37.87 34.73 -34.52
CA SER A 672 -38.98 34.13 -33.75
C SER A 672 -40.32 34.54 -34.37
N GLN A 673 -41.14 33.56 -34.78
CA GLN A 673 -42.58 33.77 -34.94
C GLN A 673 -43.26 33.66 -33.57
N ARG A 674 -44.02 34.68 -33.16
CA ARG A 674 -45.01 34.51 -32.08
C ARG A 674 -46.13 33.63 -32.62
N PHE A 675 -46.39 32.50 -31.96
CA PHE A 675 -47.54 31.66 -32.30
C PHE A 675 -48.84 32.34 -31.88
N ASP A 676 -49.77 32.45 -32.82
CA ASP A 676 -51.09 33.05 -32.59
C ASP A 676 -52.03 32.01 -31.96
N VAL A 677 -52.19 32.13 -30.64
CA VAL A 677 -52.99 31.21 -29.81
C VAL A 677 -54.49 31.29 -30.12
N SER A 678 -54.96 32.29 -30.89
CA SER A 678 -56.36 32.38 -31.31
C SER A 678 -56.80 31.17 -32.15
N LYS A 679 -55.88 30.54 -32.89
CA LYS A 679 -56.14 29.38 -33.74
C LYS A 679 -56.43 28.07 -32.99
N LEU A 680 -56.12 28.01 -31.69
CA LEU A 680 -56.49 26.88 -30.83
C LEU A 680 -57.94 26.97 -30.32
N LYS A 681 -58.66 28.05 -30.62
CA LYS A 681 -60.10 28.18 -30.35
C LYS A 681 -60.97 27.54 -31.43
N ASP A 682 -60.38 27.15 -32.56
CA ASP A 682 -61.07 26.44 -33.64
C ASP A 682 -61.17 24.94 -33.27
N PRO A 683 -62.38 24.37 -33.09
CA PRO A 683 -62.55 23.01 -32.57
C PRO A 683 -61.88 21.93 -33.41
N GLU A 684 -61.81 22.10 -34.74
CA GLU A 684 -61.15 21.13 -35.62
C GLU A 684 -59.62 21.13 -35.51
N VAL A 685 -59.04 22.28 -35.12
CA VAL A 685 -57.59 22.40 -34.90
C VAL A 685 -57.23 21.83 -33.54
N TYR A 686 -58.02 22.12 -32.49
CA TYR A 686 -57.78 21.59 -31.14
C TYR A 686 -57.75 20.05 -31.11
N ASN A 687 -58.72 19.40 -31.76
CA ASN A 687 -58.83 17.93 -31.81
C ASN A 687 -57.70 17.22 -32.58
N LYS A 688 -56.81 17.95 -33.29
CA LYS A 688 -55.59 17.39 -33.90
C LYS A 688 -54.38 17.38 -32.97
N PHE A 689 -54.45 18.06 -31.81
CA PHE A 689 -53.35 18.17 -30.84
C PHE A 689 -53.63 17.46 -29.51
N SER A 690 -54.79 16.81 -29.34
CA SER A 690 -55.02 15.90 -28.21
C SER A 690 -54.33 14.56 -28.44
N ILE A 691 -53.25 14.30 -27.69
CA ILE A 691 -52.67 12.97 -27.55
C ILE A 691 -53.60 12.15 -26.65
N ALA A 692 -54.11 11.03 -27.16
CA ALA A 692 -54.84 10.06 -26.34
C ALA A 692 -53.86 9.35 -25.39
N LEU A 693 -54.25 9.21 -24.12
CA LEU A 693 -53.53 8.46 -23.08
C LEU A 693 -53.69 6.94 -23.29
#